data_AF-A0A7X9BB73-F1
#
_entry.id   AF-A0A7X9BB73-F1
#
_cell.length_a   1.000
_cell.length_b   1.000
_cell.length_c   1.000
_cell.angle_alpha   90.00
_cell.angle_beta   90.00
_cell.angle_gamma   90.00
#
_symmetry.space_group_name_H-M   'P 1'
#
loop_
_entity.id
_entity.type
_entity.pdbx_description
1 polymer ?
#
loop_
_entity_poly.entity_id
_entity_poly.type
_entity_poly.pdbx_seq_one_letter_code
_entity_poly.pdbx_strand_id
1 'polypeptide(L)'
;MKNELYYNFKKSLEQKYNAVCFDINGTLTEEKSKKIDNRAIKLIIELLKRKVPVVFITGRGETGLNDFKNDIYDFIANSIGITDNDIKRIHVLTNDGARLFYSNGASYEEFLSQDTYITTKDELNQLMKINATIKNINSNYFDITYSKDLKTNTIINIRLVFKIKNANIIKEVNDALEKIISANKLAGIYLTRGIYKDNTIIQIGTTTKDKAIERVEKIIGVPKNSMMRVGDCGDIHGNDYLMLNCQQGYSVDKTSGSVDSCFPIFDENGNILKGVVATIELINNSKILPTVCLEKADILSYKLNFAIAEKKIVLGRKKLLKKYNEIINKNFETDDGIDGLFDKSSGSILIPMYEWELISNNSLKEFWNSQADGNLIYLLRDDNNYLLRGSSTYYYFLANRISLNGRDITTKNNVLEWHRNYIRFLNDAEQAILNTKEINSLINKKLLLGILDNCRNVLLVIMNHKLVSNNVNDNILLDISSKENKDFNDIYNILFEIEDIMSKICFEEKVLINKDLVCNLVRKSKELINDNFMIEQLSNEKKDYSKDYRAYREIDNFGENYTAVSLYKEKRGNTNDYINACGLSYGGIELPIIAKIVDKNTIESLLLLKFNKEVSGYSNKQLIDLRKFNINEYGGLINSNVFRHSNVDLFDDNVLTGKTLQLAINSLYDSDIDVNNICIVRYPGINRIDQMFLDNIAAVDFHLFFDYIYGLCYSSPYSWKDNEWKNKDGKIDYKDSIGVFDINRKKIIECLIKNHDYNDNSEVGEYKRRLLK
;
A
#
# COMPACT_ATOMS: atom_id res chain seq x y z
N MET A 1 6.22 -25.03 32.27
CA MET A 1 5.78 -23.70 32.75
C MET A 1 6.75 -22.57 32.48
N LYS A 2 7.85 -22.31 33.23
CA LYS A 2 8.70 -21.11 32.95
C LYS A 2 9.32 -21.11 31.54
N ASN A 3 9.81 -22.26 31.06
CA ASN A 3 10.35 -22.38 29.70
C ASN A 3 9.28 -22.27 28.60
N GLU A 4 8.06 -22.71 28.89
CA GLU A 4 6.94 -22.70 27.95
C GLU A 4 6.36 -21.28 27.80
N LEU A 5 6.19 -20.56 28.91
CA LEU A 5 5.80 -19.16 28.92
C LEU A 5 6.81 -18.28 28.16
N TYR A 6 8.11 -18.47 28.41
CA TYR A 6 9.15 -17.72 27.71
C TYR A 6 9.17 -18.04 26.21
N TYR A 7 9.01 -19.31 25.83
CA TYR A 7 8.90 -19.73 24.43
C TYR A 7 7.69 -19.09 23.74
N ASN A 8 6.52 -19.11 24.38
CA ASN A 8 5.30 -18.51 23.84
C ASN A 8 5.40 -16.98 23.74
N PHE A 9 6.05 -16.32 24.70
CA PHE A 9 6.39 -14.90 24.62
C PHE A 9 7.29 -14.60 23.40
N LYS A 10 8.37 -15.35 23.20
CA LYS A 10 9.23 -15.15 22.01
C LYS A 10 8.44 -15.37 20.71
N LYS A 11 7.59 -16.39 20.67
CA LYS A 11 6.71 -16.66 19.53
C LYS A 11 5.68 -15.54 19.29
N SER A 12 5.17 -14.88 20.34
CA SER A 12 4.24 -13.76 20.16
C SER A 12 4.93 -12.53 19.55
N LEU A 13 6.22 -12.33 19.82
CA LEU A 13 7.03 -11.25 19.21
C LEU A 13 7.31 -11.47 17.71
N GLU A 14 7.18 -12.70 17.19
CA GLU A 14 7.31 -12.98 15.76
C GLU A 14 6.12 -12.45 14.93
N GLN A 15 4.98 -12.21 15.60
CA GLN A 15 3.79 -11.63 14.99
C GLN A 15 4.07 -10.18 14.57
N LYS A 16 3.52 -9.79 13.42
CA LYS A 16 3.48 -8.40 12.96
C LYS A 16 2.32 -7.70 13.64
N TYR A 17 2.60 -6.52 14.16
CA TYR A 17 1.63 -5.62 14.77
C TYR A 17 1.52 -4.35 13.94
N ASN A 18 0.31 -3.83 13.79
CA ASN A 18 0.03 -2.63 13.01
C ASN A 18 -0.40 -1.43 13.85
N ALA A 19 -0.57 -1.62 15.16
CA ALA A 19 -0.82 -0.55 16.12
C ALA A 19 -0.43 -1.01 17.51
N VAL A 20 -0.35 -0.06 18.45
CA VAL A 20 -0.12 -0.35 19.86
C VAL A 20 -1.16 0.34 20.72
N CYS A 21 -1.67 -0.37 21.72
CA CYS A 21 -2.55 0.14 22.76
C CYS A 21 -1.85 0.07 24.12
N PHE A 22 -1.71 1.21 24.78
CA PHE A 22 -1.12 1.31 26.11
C PHE A 22 -2.17 1.67 27.15
N ASP A 23 -2.20 0.96 28.29
CA ASP A 23 -2.63 1.63 29.52
C ASP A 23 -1.65 2.78 29.85
N ILE A 24 -2.15 3.79 30.55
CA ILE A 24 -1.35 4.97 30.89
C ILE A 24 -0.62 4.79 32.22
N ASN A 25 -1.34 4.47 33.29
CA ASN A 25 -0.81 4.57 34.65
C ASN A 25 -0.05 3.29 35.02
N GLY A 26 1.15 3.42 35.59
CA GLY A 26 1.98 2.24 35.90
C GLY A 26 2.65 1.60 34.68
N THR A 27 2.13 1.88 33.48
CA THR A 27 2.66 1.39 32.21
C THR A 27 3.63 2.38 31.56
N LEU A 28 3.20 3.63 31.35
CA LEU A 28 4.00 4.68 30.67
C LEU A 28 4.53 5.75 31.63
N THR A 29 4.05 5.75 32.87
CA THR A 29 4.42 6.76 33.87
C THR A 29 5.72 6.44 34.58
N GLU A 30 6.41 7.46 35.07
CA GLU A 30 7.53 7.29 35.99
C GLU A 30 7.10 6.54 37.27
N GLU A 31 8.04 5.87 37.92
CA GLU A 31 7.74 5.11 39.15
C GLU A 31 7.12 6.03 40.21
N LYS A 32 5.95 5.66 40.75
CA LYS A 32 5.19 6.43 41.76
C LYS A 32 4.79 7.84 41.31
N SER A 33 4.78 8.12 40.01
CA SER A 33 4.33 9.38 39.42
C SER A 33 3.06 9.21 38.59
N LYS A 34 2.36 10.32 38.33
CA LYS A 34 1.29 10.37 37.32
C LYS A 34 1.79 10.88 35.97
N LYS A 35 3.01 11.41 35.92
CA LYS A 35 3.63 11.99 34.74
C LYS A 35 4.16 10.90 33.81
N ILE A 36 3.99 11.09 32.50
CA ILE A 36 4.56 10.21 31.48
C ILE A 36 6.10 10.32 31.47
N ASP A 37 6.79 9.18 31.45
CA ASP A 37 8.25 9.12 31.37
C ASP A 37 8.73 9.60 29.98
N ASN A 38 9.75 10.46 29.95
CA ASN A 38 10.29 11.01 28.70
C ASN A 38 10.75 9.94 27.69
N ARG A 39 11.19 8.77 28.17
CA ARG A 39 11.59 7.65 27.31
C ARG A 39 10.38 7.01 26.62
N ALA A 40 9.23 6.96 27.29
CA ALA A 40 7.98 6.53 26.68
C ALA A 40 7.50 7.52 25.61
N ILE A 41 7.65 8.83 25.85
CA ILE A 41 7.34 9.86 24.84
C ILE A 41 8.20 9.69 23.58
N LYS A 42 9.51 9.46 23.73
CA LYS A 42 10.41 9.17 22.60
C LYS A 42 9.96 7.94 21.81
N LEU A 43 9.57 6.88 22.50
CA LEU A 43 9.04 5.67 21.87
C LEU A 43 7.76 5.94 21.09
N ILE A 44 6.84 6.75 21.63
CA ILE A 44 5.62 7.18 20.93
C ILE A 44 6.00 7.94 19.64
N ILE A 45 6.94 8.88 19.72
CA ILE A 45 7.42 9.64 18.56
C ILE A 45 7.97 8.71 17.48
N GLU A 46 8.77 7.69 17.83
CA GLU A 46 9.31 6.74 16.86
C GLU A 46 8.21 5.88 16.20
N LEU A 47 7.19 5.46 16.93
CA LEU A 47 6.02 4.77 16.35
C LEU A 47 5.28 5.67 15.36
N LEU A 48 5.09 6.95 15.71
CA LEU A 48 4.38 7.91 14.85
C LEU A 48 5.18 8.21 13.57
N LYS A 49 6.51 8.34 13.63
CA LYS A 49 7.37 8.49 12.45
C LYS A 49 7.23 7.31 11.49
N ARG A 50 7.10 6.09 12.02
CA ARG A 50 6.80 4.87 11.25
C ARG A 50 5.36 4.76 10.78
N LYS A 51 4.55 5.82 10.96
CA LYS A 51 3.14 5.89 10.56
C LYS A 51 2.24 4.87 11.28
N VAL A 52 2.65 4.41 12.46
CA VAL A 52 1.91 3.43 13.28
C VAL A 52 0.90 4.16 14.19
N PRO A 53 -0.39 3.78 14.17
CA PRO A 53 -1.38 4.26 15.13
C PRO A 53 -1.04 3.90 16.57
N VAL A 54 -1.18 4.89 17.46
CA VAL A 54 -0.94 4.72 18.90
C VAL A 54 -2.23 5.01 19.65
N VAL A 55 -2.72 4.00 20.35
CA VAL A 55 -3.95 4.06 21.16
C VAL A 55 -3.55 4.08 22.63
N PHE A 56 -4.19 4.95 23.40
CA PHE A 56 -4.09 4.95 24.86
C PHE A 56 -5.43 4.59 25.44
N ILE A 57 -5.44 3.87 26.56
CA ILE A 57 -6.68 3.53 27.26
C ILE A 57 -6.56 3.81 28.74
N THR A 58 -7.60 4.38 29.32
CA THR A 58 -7.63 4.71 30.75
C THR A 58 -9.04 4.60 31.32
N GLY A 59 -9.12 4.20 32.60
CA GLY A 59 -10.37 4.27 33.39
C GLY A 59 -10.76 5.70 33.79
N ARG A 60 -9.85 6.66 33.62
CA ARG A 60 -10.13 8.09 33.85
C ARG A 60 -11.03 8.66 32.74
N GLY A 61 -11.80 9.68 33.09
CA GLY A 61 -12.64 10.42 32.13
C GLY A 61 -11.86 11.58 31.48
N GLU A 62 -12.57 12.58 30.98
CA GLU A 62 -11.99 13.75 30.29
C GLU A 62 -10.91 14.50 31.11
N THR A 63 -11.00 14.53 32.44
CA THR A 63 -9.93 15.11 33.26
C THR A 63 -8.59 14.38 33.07
N GLY A 64 -8.61 13.04 33.02
CA GLY A 64 -7.38 12.28 32.80
C GLY A 64 -6.87 12.37 31.37
N LEU A 65 -7.76 12.57 30.40
CA LEU A 65 -7.39 12.91 29.03
C LEU A 65 -6.64 14.24 28.97
N ASN A 66 -7.13 15.26 29.67
CA ASN A 66 -6.47 16.57 29.71
C ASN A 66 -5.10 16.52 30.38
N ASP A 67 -4.95 15.77 31.48
CA ASP A 67 -3.65 15.53 32.11
C ASP A 67 -2.66 14.89 31.11
N PHE A 68 -3.09 13.82 30.44
CA PHE A 68 -2.29 13.14 29.43
C PHE A 68 -1.92 14.05 28.26
N LYS A 69 -2.89 14.84 27.77
CA LYS A 69 -2.71 15.83 26.71
C LYS A 69 -1.61 16.84 27.04
N ASN A 70 -1.64 17.40 28.25
CA ASN A 70 -0.62 18.33 28.74
C ASN A 70 0.77 17.70 28.81
N ASP A 71 0.85 16.41 29.16
CA ASP A 71 2.13 15.71 29.33
C ASP A 71 2.86 15.44 28.01
N ILE A 72 2.12 15.14 26.92
CA ILE A 72 2.73 14.64 25.67
C ILE A 72 2.77 15.65 24.52
N TYR A 73 1.83 16.61 24.47
CA TYR A 73 1.62 17.39 23.24
C TYR A 73 2.86 18.18 22.83
N ASP A 74 3.41 18.99 23.72
CA ASP A 74 4.54 19.87 23.39
C ASP A 74 5.76 19.08 22.93
N PHE A 75 6.00 17.90 23.49
CA PHE A 75 7.10 17.05 23.08
C PHE A 75 6.89 16.48 21.66
N ILE A 76 5.68 16.02 21.35
CA ILE A 76 5.37 15.43 20.05
C ILE A 76 5.32 16.51 18.97
N ALA A 77 4.61 17.62 19.22
CA ALA A 77 4.43 18.70 18.25
C ALA A 77 5.76 19.39 17.88
N ASN A 78 6.72 19.44 18.80
CA ASN A 78 8.04 20.03 18.56
C ASN A 78 9.09 19.00 18.09
N SER A 79 8.72 17.75 17.85
CA SER A 79 9.65 16.71 17.42
C SER A 79 9.98 16.81 15.93
N ILE A 80 11.28 16.73 15.61
CA ILE A 80 11.77 16.72 14.22
C ILE A 80 11.20 15.51 13.48
N GLY A 81 10.64 15.75 12.29
CA GLY A 81 10.13 14.70 11.41
C GLY A 81 8.70 14.24 11.71
N ILE A 82 8.02 14.84 12.69
CA ILE A 82 6.59 14.62 12.94
C ILE A 82 5.77 15.61 12.13
N THR A 83 4.78 15.11 11.40
CA THR A 83 3.82 15.93 10.63
C THR A 83 2.49 16.08 11.37
N ASP A 84 1.66 17.02 10.93
CA ASP A 84 0.29 17.16 11.42
C ASP A 84 -0.55 15.88 11.28
N ASN A 85 -0.29 15.08 10.24
CA ASN A 85 -0.99 13.81 10.04
C ASN A 85 -0.53 12.75 11.03
N ASP A 86 0.75 12.76 11.42
CA ASP A 86 1.29 11.83 12.42
C ASP A 86 0.65 12.05 13.79
N ILE A 87 0.45 13.31 14.19
CA ILE A 87 -0.23 13.65 15.45
C ILE A 87 -1.67 13.09 15.49
N LYS A 88 -2.36 13.04 14.34
CA LYS A 88 -3.74 12.53 14.24
C LYS A 88 -3.86 11.01 14.41
N ARG A 89 -2.74 10.29 14.40
CA ARG A 89 -2.68 8.83 14.67
C ARG A 89 -2.71 8.48 16.15
N ILE A 90 -2.78 9.49 17.02
CA ILE A 90 -2.96 9.32 18.46
C ILE A 90 -4.44 9.26 18.77
N HIS A 91 -4.85 8.18 19.44
CA HIS A 91 -6.22 7.92 19.86
C HIS A 91 -6.28 7.66 21.35
N VAL A 92 -7.31 8.16 22.04
CA VAL A 92 -7.45 7.93 23.49
C VAL A 92 -8.84 7.40 23.83
N LEU A 93 -8.86 6.24 24.46
CA LEU A 93 -10.03 5.60 25.04
C LEU A 93 -10.16 5.97 26.51
N THR A 94 -11.23 6.69 26.84
CA THR A 94 -11.52 7.10 28.23
C THR A 94 -12.64 6.24 28.81
N ASN A 95 -12.75 6.24 30.14
CA ASN A 95 -13.76 5.47 30.87
C ASN A 95 -13.79 3.99 30.48
N ASP A 96 -12.61 3.36 30.49
CA ASP A 96 -12.41 1.96 30.09
C ASP A 96 -12.82 1.68 28.64
N GLY A 97 -12.86 2.73 27.82
CA GLY A 97 -13.10 2.71 26.38
C GLY A 97 -14.54 2.96 25.96
N ALA A 98 -15.37 3.54 26.82
CA ALA A 98 -16.73 3.95 26.46
C ALA A 98 -16.74 5.08 25.40
N ARG A 99 -15.71 5.92 25.39
CA ARG A 99 -15.53 7.03 24.44
C ARG A 99 -14.14 7.04 23.85
N LEU A 100 -14.07 7.29 22.55
CA LEU A 100 -12.85 7.44 21.77
C LEU A 100 -12.64 8.92 21.47
N PHE A 101 -11.46 9.43 21.78
CA PHE A 101 -10.99 10.78 21.45
C PHE A 101 -9.94 10.72 20.35
N TYR A 102 -10.00 11.69 19.44
CA TYR A 102 -9.13 11.79 18.26
C TYR A 102 -9.00 13.25 17.82
N SER A 103 -8.10 13.50 16.86
CA SER A 103 -7.75 14.85 16.41
C SER A 103 -8.15 15.05 14.94
N ASN A 104 -8.76 16.20 14.62
CA ASN A 104 -8.97 16.62 13.22
C ASN A 104 -7.83 17.52 12.71
N GLY A 105 -7.10 18.16 13.63
CA GLY A 105 -5.96 19.05 13.40
C GLY A 105 -4.81 18.75 14.36
N ALA A 106 -3.73 19.50 14.23
CA ALA A 106 -2.50 19.31 15.01
C ALA A 106 -2.24 20.42 16.02
N SER A 107 -3.04 21.50 16.01
CA SER A 107 -2.97 22.55 17.03
C SER A 107 -3.30 21.98 18.42
N TYR A 108 -2.83 22.65 19.47
CA TYR A 108 -3.09 22.20 20.84
C TYR A 108 -4.59 22.11 21.10
N GLU A 109 -5.38 23.06 20.61
CA GLU A 109 -6.83 23.11 20.78
C GLU A 109 -7.54 21.95 20.07
N GLU A 110 -7.07 21.57 18.89
CA GLU A 110 -7.66 20.48 18.08
C GLU A 110 -7.18 19.08 18.49
N PHE A 111 -6.02 18.98 19.14
CA PHE A 111 -5.44 17.71 19.58
C PHE A 111 -6.35 17.04 20.60
N LEU A 112 -6.83 15.82 20.27
CA LEU A 112 -7.75 15.01 21.06
C LEU A 112 -9.03 15.76 21.46
N SER A 113 -9.50 16.69 20.63
CA SER A 113 -10.66 17.53 20.91
C SER A 113 -11.98 16.93 20.41
N GLN A 114 -11.90 16.01 19.44
CA GLN A 114 -13.05 15.32 18.87
C GLN A 114 -13.28 14.02 19.62
N ASP A 115 -14.54 13.63 19.71
CA ASP A 115 -14.92 12.43 20.44
C ASP A 115 -16.10 11.72 19.78
N THR A 116 -16.15 10.41 19.98
CA THR A 116 -17.31 9.59 19.62
C THR A 116 -17.55 8.52 20.68
N TYR A 117 -18.81 8.10 20.77
CA TYR A 117 -19.20 7.00 21.64
C TYR A 117 -18.83 5.68 20.98
N ILE A 118 -18.01 4.90 21.66
CA ILE A 118 -17.79 3.49 21.33
C ILE A 118 -18.96 2.66 21.85
N THR A 119 -19.53 3.09 22.97
CA THR A 119 -20.77 2.54 23.54
C THR A 119 -21.98 2.84 22.66
N THR A 120 -22.87 1.86 22.53
CA THR A 120 -24.14 1.99 21.80
C THR A 120 -25.21 2.71 22.64
N LYS A 121 -26.23 3.25 21.96
CA LYS A 121 -27.37 3.88 22.63
C LYS A 121 -28.12 2.91 23.57
N ASP A 122 -28.20 1.63 23.21
CA ASP A 122 -28.84 0.61 24.05
C ASP A 122 -28.03 0.36 25.33
N GLU A 123 -26.71 0.22 25.23
CA GLU A 123 -25.81 0.07 26.38
C GLU A 123 -25.92 1.26 27.35
N LEU A 124 -25.97 2.50 26.84
CA LEU A 124 -26.20 3.69 27.67
C LEU A 124 -27.57 3.65 28.37
N ASN A 125 -28.62 3.20 27.68
CA ASN A 125 -29.95 3.04 28.29
C ASN A 125 -29.93 1.98 29.40
N GLN A 126 -29.21 0.87 29.22
CA GLN A 126 -29.01 -0.14 30.24
C GLN A 126 -28.27 0.43 31.46
N LEU A 127 -27.28 1.30 31.24
CA LEU A 127 -26.53 1.96 32.32
C LEU A 127 -27.44 2.88 33.14
N MET A 128 -28.36 3.58 32.48
CA MET A 128 -29.35 4.41 33.15
C MET A 128 -30.34 3.58 33.97
N LYS A 129 -30.76 2.39 33.49
CA LYS A 129 -31.63 1.48 34.25
C LYS A 129 -30.95 1.01 35.53
N ILE A 130 -29.70 0.53 35.46
CA ILE A 130 -28.98 0.08 36.64
C ILE A 130 -28.66 1.22 37.60
N ASN A 131 -28.37 2.42 37.10
CA ASN A 131 -28.19 3.61 37.94
C ASN A 131 -29.42 3.88 38.81
N ALA A 132 -30.63 3.78 38.24
CA ALA A 132 -31.86 3.96 39.00
C ALA A 132 -32.01 2.92 40.11
N THR A 133 -31.62 1.67 39.86
CA THR A 133 -31.61 0.60 40.88
C THR A 133 -30.59 0.88 41.98
N ILE A 134 -29.37 1.29 41.61
CA ILE A 134 -28.26 1.48 42.56
C ILE A 134 -28.47 2.72 43.44
N LYS A 135 -29.10 3.78 42.93
CA LYS A 135 -29.45 4.95 43.74
C LYS A 135 -30.35 4.61 44.94
N ASN A 136 -31.11 3.53 44.85
CA ASN A 136 -31.96 3.06 45.94
C ASN A 136 -31.18 2.23 46.99
N ILE A 137 -29.93 1.88 46.73
CA ILE A 137 -29.06 1.17 47.67
C ILE A 137 -28.46 2.20 48.63
N ASN A 138 -29.08 2.35 49.81
CA ASN A 138 -28.49 3.13 50.88
C ASN A 138 -27.39 2.29 51.58
N SER A 139 -26.15 2.77 51.56
CA SER A 139 -24.99 2.03 52.06
C SER A 139 -24.04 2.92 52.83
N ASN A 140 -23.65 2.48 54.04
CA ASN A 140 -22.59 3.12 54.81
C ASN A 140 -21.19 2.76 54.30
N TYR A 141 -21.08 1.82 53.35
CA TYR A 141 -19.80 1.24 52.91
C TYR A 141 -19.18 1.95 51.72
N PHE A 142 -19.96 2.63 50.88
CA PHE A 142 -19.47 3.29 49.67
C PHE A 142 -20.27 4.55 49.31
N ASP A 143 -19.62 5.48 48.62
CA ASP A 143 -20.28 6.61 47.95
C ASP A 143 -20.44 6.34 46.46
N ILE A 144 -21.53 6.82 45.86
CA ILE A 144 -21.74 6.73 44.41
C ILE A 144 -21.25 8.01 43.75
N THR A 145 -20.33 7.87 42.81
CA THR A 145 -19.83 8.96 41.96
C THR A 145 -20.02 8.61 40.49
N TYR A 146 -19.99 9.61 39.62
CA TYR A 146 -20.28 9.45 38.20
C TYR A 146 -19.16 10.01 37.35
N SER A 147 -18.83 9.31 36.26
CA SER A 147 -18.17 9.94 35.12
C SER A 147 -19.23 10.30 34.09
N LYS A 148 -19.20 11.55 33.64
CA LYS A 148 -20.16 12.08 32.68
C LYS A 148 -19.44 12.69 31.48
N ASP A 149 -20.13 12.69 30.35
CA ASP A 149 -19.77 13.51 29.21
C ASP A 149 -19.93 14.99 29.59
N LEU A 150 -18.87 15.79 29.43
CA LEU A 150 -18.89 17.20 29.80
C LEU A 150 -19.81 18.05 28.92
N LYS A 151 -20.06 17.63 27.66
CA LYS A 151 -20.91 18.35 26.70
C LYS A 151 -22.39 18.00 26.91
N THR A 152 -22.71 16.72 27.02
CA THR A 152 -24.12 16.25 27.08
C THR A 152 -24.61 15.95 28.49
N ASN A 153 -23.73 15.92 29.48
CA ASN A 153 -24.01 15.49 30.87
C ASN A 153 -24.51 14.03 30.98
N THR A 154 -24.39 13.23 29.91
CA THR A 154 -24.73 11.80 29.88
C THR A 154 -23.83 11.03 30.83
N ILE A 155 -24.41 10.12 31.64
CA ILE A 155 -23.63 9.23 32.50
C ILE A 155 -22.97 8.17 31.64
N ILE A 156 -21.64 8.05 31.75
CA ILE A 156 -20.81 7.12 30.98
C ILE A 156 -20.33 5.97 31.85
N ASN A 157 -20.11 6.23 33.13
CA ASN A 157 -19.63 5.24 34.09
C ASN A 157 -20.12 5.61 35.50
N ILE A 158 -20.46 4.60 36.30
CA ILE A 158 -20.85 4.74 37.71
C ILE A 158 -19.76 4.12 38.57
N ARG A 159 -19.30 4.83 39.61
CA ARG A 159 -18.24 4.41 40.52
C ARG A 159 -18.77 4.30 41.93
N LEU A 160 -18.71 3.11 42.51
CA LEU A 160 -18.93 2.89 43.93
C LEU A 160 -17.58 3.00 44.64
N VAL A 161 -17.37 4.10 45.38
CA VAL A 161 -16.12 4.41 46.08
C VAL A 161 -16.22 3.92 47.51
N PHE A 162 -15.53 2.83 47.83
CA PHE A 162 -15.61 2.23 49.15
C PHE A 162 -14.84 3.05 50.18
N LYS A 163 -15.48 3.34 51.31
CA LYS A 163 -14.88 4.00 52.48
C LYS A 163 -14.10 3.02 53.36
N ILE A 164 -14.27 1.73 53.11
CA ILE A 164 -13.71 0.62 53.86
C ILE A 164 -12.73 -0.18 53.00
N LYS A 165 -11.73 -0.80 53.63
CA LYS A 165 -10.74 -1.67 52.95
C LYS A 165 -11.02 -3.17 53.14
N ASN A 166 -12.22 -3.54 53.59
CA ASN A 166 -12.59 -4.93 53.84
C ASN A 166 -12.90 -5.66 52.52
N ALA A 167 -12.01 -6.57 52.12
CA ALA A 167 -12.12 -7.30 50.87
C ALA A 167 -13.37 -8.21 50.77
N ASN A 168 -13.85 -8.76 51.89
CA ASN A 168 -15.03 -9.62 51.90
C ASN A 168 -16.30 -8.81 51.59
N ILE A 169 -16.46 -7.65 52.22
CA ILE A 169 -17.63 -6.77 51.98
C ILE A 169 -17.63 -6.26 50.53
N ILE A 170 -16.46 -5.88 50.01
CA ILE A 170 -16.33 -5.44 48.61
C ILE A 170 -16.74 -6.57 47.66
N LYS A 171 -16.32 -7.81 47.95
CA LYS A 171 -16.70 -8.99 47.16
C LYS A 171 -18.21 -9.24 47.22
N GLU A 172 -18.82 -9.20 48.40
CA GLU A 172 -20.27 -9.38 48.56
C GLU A 172 -21.07 -8.34 47.76
N VAL A 173 -20.64 -7.08 47.78
CA VAL A 173 -21.27 -6.02 46.98
C VAL A 173 -21.10 -6.28 45.48
N ASN A 174 -19.92 -6.71 45.04
CA ASN A 174 -19.69 -7.08 43.65
C ASN A 174 -20.62 -8.23 43.20
N ASP A 175 -20.68 -9.31 43.97
CA ASP A 175 -21.52 -10.48 43.68
C ASP A 175 -23.02 -10.11 43.65
N ALA A 176 -23.44 -9.18 44.51
CA ALA A 176 -24.81 -8.66 44.50
C ALA A 176 -25.11 -7.86 43.22
N LEU A 177 -24.19 -7.01 42.78
CA LEU A 177 -24.33 -6.25 41.54
C LEU A 177 -24.38 -7.17 40.31
N GLU A 178 -23.55 -8.21 40.26
CA GLU A 178 -23.58 -9.20 39.18
C GLU A 178 -24.93 -9.92 39.09
N LYS A 179 -25.51 -10.28 40.23
CA LYS A 179 -26.87 -10.86 40.30
C LYS A 179 -27.92 -9.88 39.80
N ILE A 180 -27.83 -8.59 40.16
CA ILE A 180 -28.76 -7.55 39.69
C ILE A 180 -28.66 -7.38 38.17
N ILE A 181 -27.45 -7.29 37.61
CA ILE A 181 -27.21 -7.18 36.17
C ILE A 181 -27.81 -8.38 35.43
N SER A 182 -27.55 -9.58 35.94
CA SER A 182 -28.03 -10.84 35.35
C SER A 182 -29.55 -10.95 35.41
N ALA A 183 -30.17 -10.64 36.55
CA ALA A 183 -31.62 -10.70 36.74
C ALA A 183 -32.37 -9.71 35.83
N ASN A 184 -31.78 -8.54 35.58
CA ASN A 184 -32.34 -7.51 34.70
C ASN A 184 -31.95 -7.68 33.22
N LYS A 185 -31.22 -8.75 32.88
CA LYS A 185 -30.73 -9.05 31.51
C LYS A 185 -29.96 -7.89 30.88
N LEU A 186 -29.14 -7.19 31.67
CA LEU A 186 -28.38 -6.02 31.22
C LEU A 186 -27.03 -6.45 30.59
N ALA A 187 -27.10 -7.13 29.44
CA ALA A 187 -25.93 -7.71 28.78
C ALA A 187 -24.88 -6.68 28.30
N GLY A 188 -25.25 -5.40 28.24
CA GLY A 188 -24.37 -4.29 27.87
C GLY A 188 -23.63 -3.66 29.05
N ILE A 189 -23.77 -4.20 30.26
CA ILE A 189 -23.20 -3.64 31.49
C ILE A 189 -22.12 -4.55 32.06
N TYR A 190 -21.02 -3.93 32.44
CA TYR A 190 -19.83 -4.62 32.93
C TYR A 190 -19.36 -4.02 34.24
N LEU A 191 -18.85 -4.89 35.11
CA LEU A 191 -18.24 -4.52 36.36
C LEU A 191 -16.72 -4.63 36.25
N THR A 192 -16.01 -3.60 36.68
CA THR A 192 -14.55 -3.61 36.79
C THR A 192 -14.14 -3.12 38.18
N ARG A 193 -13.05 -3.66 38.71
CA ARG A 193 -12.47 -3.21 39.98
C ARG A 193 -11.28 -2.30 39.69
N GLY A 194 -11.15 -1.24 40.48
CA GLY A 194 -10.03 -0.30 40.35
C GLY A 194 -9.66 0.37 41.65
N ILE A 195 -8.77 1.36 41.55
CA ILE A 195 -8.35 2.21 42.67
C ILE A 195 -8.61 3.68 42.29
N TYR A 196 -9.24 4.44 43.19
CA TYR A 196 -9.46 5.88 43.03
C TYR A 196 -9.16 6.59 44.34
N LYS A 197 -8.17 7.49 44.34
CA LYS A 197 -7.71 8.22 45.54
C LYS A 197 -7.46 7.27 46.72
N ASP A 198 -6.68 6.21 46.48
CA ASP A 198 -6.31 5.16 47.45
C ASP A 198 -7.46 4.29 48.01
N ASN A 199 -8.68 4.48 47.49
CA ASN A 199 -9.84 3.67 47.82
C ASN A 199 -10.13 2.65 46.73
N THR A 200 -10.58 1.46 47.14
CA THR A 200 -11.08 0.47 46.18
C THR A 200 -12.39 0.98 45.57
N ILE A 201 -12.53 0.84 44.27
CA ILE A 201 -13.76 1.17 43.55
C ILE A 201 -14.30 -0.04 42.80
N ILE A 202 -15.62 -0.13 42.71
CA ILE A 202 -16.32 -0.93 41.70
C ILE A 202 -16.87 0.05 40.66
N GLN A 203 -16.45 -0.14 39.42
CA GLN A 203 -16.91 0.60 38.25
C GLN A 203 -17.98 -0.20 37.53
N ILE A 204 -19.03 0.51 37.12
CA ILE A 204 -20.13 -0.01 36.33
C ILE A 204 -20.12 0.77 35.03
N GLY A 205 -19.67 0.10 33.99
CA GLY A 205 -19.48 0.67 32.66
C GLY A 205 -20.30 -0.06 31.61
N THR A 206 -20.24 0.48 30.41
CA THR A 206 -20.93 -0.02 29.22
C THR A 206 -20.02 -0.82 28.29
N THR A 207 -18.73 -0.91 28.62
CA THR A 207 -17.75 -1.70 27.90
C THR A 207 -16.62 -2.10 28.84
N THR A 208 -15.83 -3.06 28.39
CA THR A 208 -14.53 -3.44 28.95
C THR A 208 -13.43 -3.04 27.97
N LYS A 209 -12.18 -2.97 28.44
CA LYS A 209 -11.04 -2.48 27.64
C LYS A 209 -10.81 -3.30 26.37
N ASP A 210 -10.96 -4.63 26.42
CA ASP A 210 -10.86 -5.54 25.27
C ASP A 210 -11.92 -5.26 24.20
N LYS A 211 -13.19 -5.11 24.60
CA LYS A 211 -14.30 -4.80 23.70
C LYS A 211 -14.16 -3.43 23.05
N ALA A 212 -13.64 -2.47 23.81
CA ALA A 212 -13.36 -1.15 23.29
C ALA A 212 -12.26 -1.18 22.23
N ILE A 213 -11.18 -1.93 22.47
CA ILE A 213 -10.11 -2.13 21.48
C ILE A 213 -10.63 -2.79 20.21
N GLU A 214 -11.43 -3.86 20.32
CA GLU A 214 -12.02 -4.51 19.12
C GLU A 214 -12.90 -3.56 18.29
N ARG A 215 -13.60 -2.61 18.94
CA ARG A 215 -14.41 -1.59 18.25
C ARG A 215 -13.51 -0.52 17.63
N VAL A 216 -12.47 -0.07 18.33
CA VAL A 216 -11.52 0.93 17.82
C VAL A 216 -10.71 0.39 16.65
N GLU A 217 -10.22 -0.85 16.70
CA GLU A 217 -9.53 -1.51 15.59
C GLU A 217 -10.30 -1.31 14.26
N LYS A 218 -11.63 -1.52 14.29
CA LYS A 218 -12.48 -1.31 13.11
C LYS A 218 -12.61 0.15 12.68
N ILE A 219 -12.67 1.08 13.64
CA ILE A 219 -12.84 2.52 13.37
C ILE A 219 -11.59 3.11 12.74
N ILE A 220 -10.41 2.76 13.26
CA ILE A 220 -9.12 3.29 12.79
C ILE A 220 -8.48 2.42 11.71
N GLY A 221 -9.12 1.30 11.35
CA GLY A 221 -8.66 0.44 10.26
C GLY A 221 -7.55 -0.56 10.61
N VAL A 222 -7.28 -0.80 11.89
CA VAL A 222 -6.28 -1.80 12.29
C VAL A 222 -6.85 -3.21 12.14
N PRO A 223 -6.14 -4.13 11.44
CA PRO A 223 -6.57 -5.53 11.34
C PRO A 223 -6.81 -6.16 12.72
N LYS A 224 -7.90 -6.94 12.85
CA LYS A 224 -8.25 -7.60 14.12
C LYS A 224 -7.04 -8.37 14.67
N ASN A 225 -6.77 -8.27 15.98
CA ASN A 225 -5.63 -8.94 16.64
C ASN A 225 -4.25 -8.51 16.11
N SER A 226 -4.14 -7.37 15.42
CA SER A 226 -2.86 -6.77 15.03
C SER A 226 -2.48 -5.57 15.90
N MET A 227 -3.29 -5.26 16.92
CA MET A 227 -2.94 -4.25 17.93
C MET A 227 -2.24 -4.92 19.11
N MET A 228 -0.98 -4.55 19.36
CA MET A 228 -0.28 -4.93 20.58
C MET A 228 -0.92 -4.24 21.78
N ARG A 229 -1.08 -4.93 22.91
CA ARG A 229 -1.76 -4.41 24.11
C ARG A 229 -0.84 -4.50 25.30
N VAL A 230 -0.62 -3.38 25.98
CA VAL A 230 0.35 -3.27 27.08
C VAL A 230 -0.32 -2.62 28.28
N GLY A 231 -0.18 -3.22 29.45
CA GLY A 231 -0.74 -2.70 30.71
C GLY A 231 0.01 -3.23 31.93
N ASP A 232 -0.22 -2.65 33.11
CA ASP A 232 0.48 -3.02 34.34
C ASP A 232 -0.33 -4.01 35.20
N CYS A 233 -1.66 -4.01 35.08
CA CYS A 233 -2.55 -4.73 35.99
C CYS A 233 -3.23 -5.94 35.33
N GLY A 234 -2.43 -6.92 34.92
CA GLY A 234 -2.85 -8.12 34.19
C GLY A 234 -3.20 -9.34 35.04
N ASP A 235 -3.26 -9.24 36.37
CA ASP A 235 -3.79 -10.34 37.20
C ASP A 235 -5.30 -10.52 37.02
N ILE A 236 -5.87 -11.67 37.37
CA ILE A 236 -7.29 -12.05 37.10
C ILE A 236 -8.30 -11.01 37.63
N HIS A 237 -7.93 -10.19 38.61
CA HIS A 237 -8.78 -9.16 39.19
C HIS A 237 -8.41 -7.73 38.78
N GLY A 238 -7.38 -7.58 37.94
CA GLY A 238 -6.91 -6.31 37.41
C GLY A 238 -7.80 -5.75 36.32
N ASN A 239 -7.81 -4.43 36.19
CA ASN A 239 -8.58 -3.70 35.19
C ASN A 239 -8.06 -3.90 33.75
N ASP A 240 -6.79 -4.30 33.59
CA ASP A 240 -6.21 -4.60 32.28
C ASP A 240 -6.36 -6.06 31.88
N TYR A 241 -6.75 -6.94 32.81
CA TYR A 241 -6.78 -8.39 32.58
C TYR A 241 -7.49 -8.76 31.28
N LEU A 242 -8.72 -8.28 31.05
CA LEU A 242 -9.48 -8.63 29.85
C LEU A 242 -8.79 -8.17 28.56
N MET A 243 -8.17 -6.99 28.59
CA MET A 243 -7.40 -6.47 27.46
C MET A 243 -6.15 -7.32 27.20
N LEU A 244 -5.44 -7.72 28.25
CA LEU A 244 -4.16 -8.43 28.20
C LEU A 244 -4.30 -9.95 28.08
N ASN A 245 -5.47 -10.52 28.38
CA ASN A 245 -5.72 -11.96 28.31
C ASN A 245 -5.98 -12.42 26.86
N CYS A 246 -5.03 -12.12 25.98
CA CYS A 246 -4.96 -12.58 24.61
C CYS A 246 -3.49 -12.73 24.17
N GLN A 247 -3.28 -13.27 22.97
CA GLN A 247 -1.93 -13.49 22.40
C GLN A 247 -1.18 -12.19 22.06
N GLN A 248 -1.89 -11.06 22.02
CA GLN A 248 -1.32 -9.73 21.77
C GLN A 248 -1.11 -8.94 23.06
N GLY A 249 -1.40 -9.54 24.22
CA GLY A 249 -1.41 -8.88 25.51
C GLY A 249 -0.15 -9.12 26.32
N TYR A 250 0.47 -8.04 26.75
CA TYR A 250 1.71 -8.00 27.49
C TYR A 250 1.53 -7.22 28.79
N SER A 251 1.96 -7.80 29.90
CA SER A 251 1.92 -7.14 31.20
C SER A 251 3.31 -6.69 31.63
N VAL A 252 3.37 -5.45 32.14
CA VAL A 252 4.60 -4.83 32.65
C VAL A 252 4.68 -4.79 34.18
N ASP A 253 3.73 -5.38 34.89
CA ASP A 253 3.89 -5.61 36.34
C ASP A 253 3.20 -6.91 36.79
N LYS A 254 1.88 -6.88 36.98
CA LYS A 254 1.11 -8.02 37.48
C LYS A 254 0.62 -8.89 36.33
N THR A 255 0.84 -10.20 36.43
CA THR A 255 0.46 -11.16 35.37
C THR A 255 -0.59 -12.14 35.86
N SER A 256 -1.39 -12.69 34.95
CA SER A 256 -2.34 -13.77 35.25
C SER A 256 -1.69 -15.14 35.50
N GLY A 257 -0.45 -15.32 35.05
CA GLY A 257 0.24 -16.62 35.06
C GLY A 257 -0.15 -17.56 33.91
N SER A 258 -0.98 -17.09 32.97
CA SER A 258 -1.30 -17.81 31.73
C SER A 258 -0.03 -18.02 30.88
N VAL A 259 0.08 -19.18 30.24
CA VAL A 259 1.22 -19.51 29.36
C VAL A 259 1.06 -18.97 27.93
N ASP A 260 -0.16 -18.60 27.53
CA ASP A 260 -0.50 -18.21 26.14
C ASP A 260 -1.06 -16.79 26.04
N SER A 261 -1.07 -16.03 27.14
CA SER A 261 -1.62 -14.68 27.20
C SER A 261 -1.05 -13.89 28.38
N CYS A 262 -1.25 -12.57 28.39
CA CYS A 262 -0.82 -11.68 29.46
C CYS A 262 0.67 -11.88 29.79
N PHE A 263 1.49 -11.87 28.75
CA PHE A 263 2.90 -12.25 28.85
C PHE A 263 3.68 -11.25 29.71
N PRO A 264 4.46 -11.70 30.72
CA PRO A 264 5.49 -10.85 31.30
C PRO A 264 6.56 -10.53 30.26
N ILE A 265 7.21 -9.37 30.40
CA ILE A 265 8.31 -8.98 29.52
C ILE A 265 9.62 -9.53 30.03
N PHE A 266 10.38 -10.16 29.15
CA PHE A 266 11.69 -10.71 29.44
C PHE A 266 12.79 -9.91 28.74
N ASP A 267 13.90 -9.68 29.42
CA ASP A 267 15.15 -9.22 28.79
C ASP A 267 15.85 -10.36 28.02
N GLU A 268 16.98 -10.06 27.36
CA GLU A 268 17.80 -11.04 26.64
C GLU A 268 18.33 -12.18 27.52
N ASN A 269 18.47 -11.93 28.83
CA ASN A 269 18.95 -12.90 29.81
C ASN A 269 17.81 -13.75 30.42
N GLY A 270 16.55 -13.50 30.02
CA GLY A 270 15.37 -14.18 30.55
C GLY A 270 14.89 -13.68 31.92
N ASN A 271 15.32 -12.49 32.36
CA ASN A 271 14.80 -11.81 33.55
C ASN A 271 13.52 -11.06 33.23
N ILE A 272 12.57 -11.06 34.18
CA ILE A 272 11.32 -10.31 34.03
C ILE A 272 11.56 -8.84 34.33
N LEU A 273 11.24 -7.97 33.38
CA LEU A 273 11.28 -6.52 33.51
C LEU A 273 9.94 -5.97 34.00
N LYS A 274 9.95 -4.74 34.53
CA LYS A 274 8.74 -4.05 35.03
C LYS A 274 8.63 -2.59 34.60
N GLY A 275 7.40 -2.08 34.65
CA GLY A 275 7.04 -0.69 34.36
C GLY A 275 7.48 -0.23 32.98
N VAL A 276 7.80 1.06 32.87
CA VAL A 276 8.20 1.68 31.59
C VAL A 276 9.43 1.03 30.95
N VAL A 277 10.36 0.46 31.75
CA VAL A 277 11.54 -0.23 31.22
C VAL A 277 11.12 -1.48 30.44
N ALA A 278 10.16 -2.25 30.96
CA ALA A 278 9.57 -3.38 30.25
C ALA A 278 8.83 -2.93 28.98
N THR A 279 8.09 -1.82 29.04
CA THR A 279 7.42 -1.28 27.85
C THR A 279 8.41 -0.95 26.74
N ILE A 280 9.52 -0.28 27.07
CA ILE A 280 10.56 0.07 26.09
C ILE A 280 11.18 -1.18 25.49
N GLU A 281 11.55 -2.15 26.33
CA GLU A 281 12.13 -3.42 25.88
C GLU A 281 11.20 -4.16 24.92
N LEU A 282 9.91 -4.26 25.26
CA LEU A 282 8.91 -4.90 24.43
C LEU A 282 8.85 -4.27 23.04
N ILE A 283 8.70 -2.95 22.97
CA ILE A 283 8.47 -2.24 21.71
C ILE A 283 9.71 -2.30 20.82
N ASN A 284 10.91 -2.19 21.39
CA ASN A 284 12.16 -2.29 20.65
C ASN A 284 12.38 -3.68 20.02
N ASN A 285 11.85 -4.73 20.64
CA ASN A 285 11.99 -6.11 20.18
C ASN A 285 10.77 -6.63 19.40
N SER A 286 9.77 -5.78 19.13
CA SER A 286 8.53 -6.16 18.48
C SER A 286 8.48 -5.71 17.02
N LYS A 287 7.86 -6.53 16.15
CA LYS A 287 7.65 -6.21 14.74
C LYS A 287 6.44 -5.30 14.54
N ILE A 288 6.61 -3.99 14.79
CA ILE A 288 5.53 -3.00 14.72
C ILE A 288 5.70 -2.12 13.48
N LEU A 289 4.75 -2.22 12.53
CA LEU A 289 4.86 -1.69 11.18
C LEU A 289 3.57 -0.97 10.75
N PRO A 290 3.64 0.05 9.87
CA PRO A 290 2.43 0.61 9.28
C PRO A 290 1.67 -0.44 8.48
N THR A 291 0.35 -0.27 8.38
CA THR A 291 -0.48 -1.11 7.51
C THR A 291 -1.00 -0.31 6.33
N VAL A 292 -0.72 -0.78 5.11
CA VAL A 292 -1.33 -0.24 3.88
C VAL A 292 -2.58 -1.02 3.48
N CYS A 293 -2.94 -2.06 4.24
CA CYS A 293 -4.03 -2.97 3.99
C CYS A 293 -4.97 -3.06 5.22
N LEU A 294 -6.19 -2.58 5.05
CA LEU A 294 -7.26 -2.61 6.05
C LEU A 294 -8.01 -3.93 5.97
N GLU A 295 -7.88 -4.78 6.98
CA GLU A 295 -8.71 -5.98 7.10
C GLU A 295 -9.99 -5.66 7.89
N LYS A 296 -11.16 -6.02 7.35
CA LYS A 296 -12.48 -5.91 8.02
C LYS A 296 -12.98 -4.48 8.30
N ALA A 297 -12.64 -3.52 7.44
CA ALA A 297 -13.26 -2.20 7.45
C ALA A 297 -14.79 -2.29 7.26
N ASP A 298 -15.54 -1.31 7.78
CA ASP A 298 -16.97 -1.16 7.47
C ASP A 298 -17.15 -0.56 6.08
N ILE A 299 -17.80 -1.27 5.16
CA ILE A 299 -17.90 -0.87 3.76
C ILE A 299 -18.64 0.47 3.56
N LEU A 300 -19.67 0.74 4.37
CA LEU A 300 -20.48 1.95 4.24
C LEU A 300 -19.68 3.19 4.66
N SER A 301 -19.01 3.12 5.81
CA SER A 301 -18.11 4.17 6.30
C SER A 301 -16.92 4.35 5.36
N TYR A 302 -16.29 3.25 4.94
CA TYR A 302 -15.16 3.25 4.02
C TYR A 302 -15.49 3.96 2.71
N LYS A 303 -16.64 3.64 2.09
CA LYS A 303 -17.05 4.20 0.81
C LYS A 303 -17.19 5.72 0.83
N LEU A 304 -17.80 6.27 1.88
CA LEU A 304 -17.95 7.71 2.03
C LEU A 304 -16.58 8.41 2.20
N ASN A 305 -15.74 7.88 3.08
CA ASN A 305 -14.44 8.50 3.39
C ASN A 305 -13.46 8.36 2.21
N PHE A 306 -13.45 7.22 1.54
CA PHE A 306 -12.67 7.02 0.33
C PHE A 306 -13.09 7.97 -0.79
N ALA A 307 -14.39 8.26 -0.95
CA ALA A 307 -14.86 9.22 -1.94
C ALA A 307 -14.35 10.65 -1.68
N ILE A 308 -14.19 11.03 -0.41
CA ILE A 308 -13.57 12.30 -0.03
C ILE A 308 -12.07 12.30 -0.42
N ALA A 309 -11.36 11.19 -0.18
CA ALA A 309 -9.97 11.03 -0.55
C ALA A 309 -9.78 11.08 -2.09
N GLU A 310 -10.59 10.35 -2.86
CA GLU A 310 -10.58 10.38 -4.32
C GLU A 310 -10.86 11.79 -4.86
N LYS A 311 -11.85 12.51 -4.30
CA LYS A 311 -12.09 13.91 -4.66
C LYS A 311 -10.85 14.79 -4.45
N LYS A 312 -10.13 14.60 -3.33
CA LYS A 312 -8.87 15.32 -3.07
C LYS A 312 -7.78 14.96 -4.09
N ILE A 313 -7.66 13.68 -4.47
CA ILE A 313 -6.76 13.24 -5.55
C ILE A 313 -7.08 13.99 -6.85
N VAL A 314 -8.34 13.92 -7.31
CA VAL A 314 -8.77 14.52 -8.58
C VAL A 314 -8.57 16.05 -8.60
N LEU A 315 -8.90 16.74 -7.50
CA LEU A 315 -8.73 18.19 -7.39
C LEU A 315 -7.24 18.58 -7.29
N GLY A 316 -6.46 17.86 -6.49
CA GLY A 316 -5.02 18.09 -6.33
C GLY A 316 -4.26 17.88 -7.63
N ARG A 317 -4.57 16.80 -8.36
CA ARG A 317 -3.96 16.44 -9.63
C ARG A 317 -4.01 17.56 -10.65
N LYS A 318 -5.18 18.22 -10.82
CA LYS A 318 -5.36 19.26 -11.85
C LYS A 318 -4.36 20.41 -11.70
N LYS A 319 -4.09 20.83 -10.46
CA LYS A 319 -3.11 21.89 -10.18
C LYS A 319 -1.68 21.44 -10.49
N LEU A 320 -1.37 20.18 -10.25
CA LEU A 320 -0.02 19.61 -10.37
C LEU A 320 0.34 19.27 -11.82
N LEU A 321 -0.56 18.59 -12.54
CA LEU A 321 -0.37 18.26 -13.95
C LEU A 321 -0.25 19.52 -14.83
N LYS A 322 -0.81 20.66 -14.40
CA LYS A 322 -0.71 21.92 -15.13
C LYS A 322 0.73 22.27 -15.51
N LYS A 323 1.69 22.10 -14.59
CA LYS A 323 3.13 22.35 -14.83
C LYS A 323 3.66 21.51 -16.01
N TYR A 324 3.39 20.20 -16.01
CA TYR A 324 3.88 19.29 -17.05
C TYR A 324 3.11 19.49 -18.37
N ASN A 325 1.81 19.73 -18.29
CA ASN A 325 0.97 20.04 -19.45
C ASN A 325 1.43 21.32 -20.15
N GLU A 326 1.80 22.37 -19.42
CA GLU A 326 2.32 23.61 -20.01
C GLU A 326 3.62 23.38 -20.80
N ILE A 327 4.51 22.53 -20.30
CA ILE A 327 5.77 22.19 -20.99
C ILE A 327 5.47 21.37 -22.25
N ILE A 328 4.60 20.36 -22.15
CA ILE A 328 4.21 19.53 -23.31
C ILE A 328 3.53 20.38 -24.38
N ASN A 329 2.58 21.24 -23.99
CA ASN A 329 1.88 22.16 -24.89
C ASN A 329 2.87 23.03 -25.66
N LYS A 330 3.88 23.56 -24.97
CA LYS A 330 4.93 24.38 -25.59
C LYS A 330 5.85 23.58 -26.51
N ASN A 331 6.21 22.36 -26.13
CA ASN A 331 7.15 21.52 -26.89
C ASN A 331 6.52 20.89 -28.14
N PHE A 332 5.20 20.67 -28.15
CA PHE A 332 4.50 19.92 -29.20
C PHE A 332 3.31 20.65 -29.82
N GLU A 333 3.13 21.95 -29.53
CA GLU A 333 2.07 22.79 -30.09
C GLU A 333 0.68 22.16 -29.94
N THR A 334 0.37 21.71 -28.72
CA THR A 334 -0.92 21.11 -28.34
C THR A 334 -1.56 21.88 -27.17
N ASP A 335 -2.85 21.70 -26.94
CA ASP A 335 -3.58 22.27 -25.80
C ASP A 335 -3.96 21.22 -24.74
N ASP A 336 -3.84 19.93 -25.06
CA ASP A 336 -4.31 18.81 -24.24
C ASP A 336 -3.27 18.27 -23.24
N GLY A 337 -2.10 18.91 -23.15
CA GLY A 337 -1.03 18.50 -22.25
C GLY A 337 -0.48 17.13 -22.58
N ILE A 338 -0.20 16.34 -21.55
CA ILE A 338 0.29 14.96 -21.67
C ILE A 338 -0.63 14.13 -22.58
N ASP A 339 -1.95 14.27 -22.43
CA ASP A 339 -2.94 13.52 -23.21
C ASP A 339 -2.98 13.95 -24.69
N GLY A 340 -2.33 15.06 -25.06
CA GLY A 340 -2.14 15.51 -26.45
C GLY A 340 -0.90 14.91 -27.14
N LEU A 341 0.01 14.28 -26.37
CA LEU A 341 1.19 13.59 -26.90
C LEU A 341 1.11 12.07 -26.71
N PHE A 342 0.64 11.63 -25.54
CA PHE A 342 0.48 10.23 -25.20
C PHE A 342 -0.99 9.86 -25.19
N ASP A 343 -1.36 8.80 -25.91
CA ASP A 343 -2.71 8.28 -25.86
C ASP A 343 -3.01 7.78 -24.44
N LYS A 344 -4.03 8.36 -23.81
CA LYS A 344 -4.38 8.07 -22.42
C LYS A 344 -4.61 6.59 -22.12
N SER A 345 -5.15 5.85 -23.09
CA SER A 345 -5.44 4.43 -22.90
C SER A 345 -4.23 3.55 -23.17
N SER A 346 -3.62 3.67 -24.36
CA SER A 346 -2.54 2.78 -24.76
C SER A 346 -1.17 3.21 -24.23
N GLY A 347 -0.98 4.49 -23.90
CA GLY A 347 0.32 5.08 -23.59
C GLY A 347 1.21 5.34 -24.81
N SER A 348 0.73 5.03 -26.02
CA SER A 348 1.44 5.27 -27.27
C SER A 348 1.63 6.76 -27.53
N ILE A 349 2.72 7.14 -28.19
CA ILE A 349 2.80 8.44 -28.87
C ILE A 349 1.69 8.49 -29.92
N LEU A 350 0.90 9.57 -29.89
CA LEU A 350 -0.22 9.79 -30.79
C LEU A 350 0.15 10.83 -31.85
N ILE A 351 -0.22 10.55 -33.09
CA ILE A 351 -0.19 11.51 -34.20
C ILE A 351 -1.62 11.64 -34.73
N PRO A 352 -2.29 12.79 -34.56
CA PRO A 352 -3.60 13.01 -35.17
C PRO A 352 -3.55 12.77 -36.68
N MET A 353 -4.61 12.20 -37.26
CA MET A 353 -4.62 11.86 -38.68
C MET A 353 -4.39 13.08 -39.58
N TYR A 354 -4.91 14.27 -39.22
CA TYR A 354 -4.64 15.49 -39.97
C TYR A 354 -3.15 15.88 -39.90
N GLU A 355 -2.50 15.72 -38.74
CA GLU A 355 -1.07 16.01 -38.57
C GLU A 355 -0.25 15.04 -39.44
N TRP A 356 -0.66 13.76 -39.48
CA TRP A 356 -0.05 12.73 -40.32
C TRP A 356 -0.07 13.06 -41.82
N GLU A 357 -1.18 13.57 -42.34
CA GLU A 357 -1.30 13.97 -43.74
C GLU A 357 -0.44 15.22 -44.06
N LEU A 358 -0.25 16.11 -43.09
CA LEU A 358 0.58 17.32 -43.24
C LEU A 358 2.09 17.05 -43.17
N ILE A 359 2.52 15.87 -42.67
CA ILE A 359 3.94 15.51 -42.61
C ILE A 359 4.49 15.39 -44.03
N SER A 360 5.51 16.17 -44.36
CA SER A 360 6.28 15.99 -45.59
C SER A 360 6.95 14.60 -45.62
N ASN A 361 6.93 13.94 -46.78
CA ASN A 361 7.55 12.62 -46.92
C ASN A 361 9.03 12.69 -46.53
N ASN A 362 9.40 11.84 -45.56
CA ASN A 362 10.75 11.69 -45.07
C ASN A 362 10.94 10.23 -44.58
N SER A 363 12.19 9.86 -44.32
CA SER A 363 12.53 8.48 -43.98
C SER A 363 11.86 7.97 -42.70
N LEU A 364 11.60 8.83 -41.70
CA LEU A 364 10.85 8.43 -40.50
C LEU A 364 9.37 8.17 -40.81
N LYS A 365 8.72 9.03 -41.61
CA LYS A 365 7.33 8.80 -42.03
C LYS A 365 7.20 7.50 -42.82
N GLU A 366 8.10 7.28 -43.78
CA GLU A 366 8.14 6.05 -44.59
C GLU A 366 8.34 4.80 -43.73
N PHE A 367 9.27 4.85 -42.77
CA PHE A 367 9.48 3.78 -41.80
C PHE A 367 8.21 3.42 -41.04
N TRP A 368 7.53 4.42 -40.48
CA TRP A 368 6.29 4.20 -39.73
C TRP A 368 5.13 3.74 -40.62
N ASN A 369 5.14 4.10 -41.91
CA ASN A 369 4.18 3.63 -42.92
C ASN A 369 4.49 2.23 -43.48
N SER A 370 5.46 1.52 -42.92
CA SER A 370 5.79 0.16 -43.35
C SER A 370 4.59 -0.77 -43.26
N GLN A 371 4.43 -1.62 -44.28
CA GLN A 371 3.32 -2.56 -44.38
C GLN A 371 3.79 -3.98 -44.68
N ALA A 372 3.02 -4.96 -44.19
CA ALA A 372 3.06 -6.36 -44.62
C ALA A 372 1.65 -6.77 -45.02
N ASP A 373 1.51 -7.41 -46.19
CA ASP A 373 0.22 -7.83 -46.75
C ASP A 373 -0.85 -6.70 -46.79
N GLY A 374 -0.41 -5.45 -47.00
CA GLY A 374 -1.26 -4.26 -47.05
C GLY A 374 -1.66 -3.69 -45.69
N ASN A 375 -1.22 -4.29 -44.58
CA ASN A 375 -1.51 -3.85 -43.21
C ASN A 375 -0.29 -3.18 -42.58
N LEU A 376 -0.51 -2.18 -41.72
CA LEU A 376 0.55 -1.46 -41.02
C LEU A 376 1.16 -2.34 -39.93
N ILE A 377 2.49 -2.43 -39.87
CA ILE A 377 3.17 -3.38 -38.96
C ILE A 377 3.77 -2.73 -37.71
N TYR A 378 4.19 -1.47 -37.81
CA TYR A 378 4.87 -0.75 -36.73
C TYR A 378 3.96 0.24 -35.99
N LEU A 379 2.80 0.58 -36.54
CA LEU A 379 1.82 1.46 -35.90
C LEU A 379 0.40 0.89 -36.02
N LEU A 380 -0.51 1.44 -35.23
CA LEU A 380 -1.94 1.16 -35.30
C LEU A 380 -2.74 2.43 -35.57
N ARG A 381 -3.98 2.27 -36.01
CA ARG A 381 -4.95 3.37 -36.11
C ARG A 381 -6.03 3.19 -35.05
N ASP A 382 -6.37 4.28 -34.36
CA ASP A 382 -7.69 4.41 -33.75
C ASP A 382 -8.64 5.16 -34.70
N ASP A 383 -9.70 5.79 -34.18
CA ASP A 383 -10.66 6.50 -35.02
C ASP A 383 -10.16 7.87 -35.52
N ASN A 384 -9.17 8.47 -34.85
CA ASN A 384 -8.72 9.84 -35.13
C ASN A 384 -7.20 9.98 -35.19
N ASN A 385 -6.44 8.96 -34.79
CA ASN A 385 -5.00 9.04 -34.58
C ASN A 385 -4.27 7.80 -35.11
N TYR A 386 -3.02 8.01 -35.46
CA TYR A 386 -2.00 6.98 -35.56
C TYR A 386 -1.31 6.81 -34.21
N LEU A 387 -1.18 5.57 -33.75
CA LEU A 387 -0.51 5.17 -32.52
C LEU A 387 0.81 4.50 -32.90
N LEU A 388 1.95 5.07 -32.52
CA LEU A 388 3.30 4.59 -32.85
C LEU A 388 3.73 3.31 -32.09
N ARG A 389 2.81 2.34 -32.00
CA ARG A 389 2.98 1.00 -31.44
C ARG A 389 2.22 0.03 -32.34
N GLY A 390 2.86 -1.03 -32.82
CA GLY A 390 2.33 -1.91 -33.87
C GLY A 390 2.08 -3.36 -33.45
N SER A 391 1.40 -4.10 -34.31
CA SER A 391 1.11 -5.55 -34.19
C SER A 391 2.33 -6.43 -34.41
N SER A 392 3.35 -6.00 -35.17
CA SER A 392 4.55 -6.82 -35.37
C SER A 392 5.57 -6.69 -34.23
N THR A 393 5.51 -5.62 -33.44
CA THR A 393 6.46 -5.33 -32.36
C THR A 393 5.77 -5.27 -30.99
N TYR A 394 5.25 -4.10 -30.64
CA TYR A 394 4.78 -3.75 -29.31
C TYR A 394 3.62 -4.64 -28.82
N TYR A 395 2.65 -4.89 -29.68
CA TYR A 395 1.44 -5.66 -29.37
C TYR A 395 1.41 -7.05 -30.00
N TYR A 396 2.57 -7.54 -30.45
CA TYR A 396 2.69 -8.82 -31.13
C TYR A 396 2.08 -9.98 -30.36
N PHE A 397 2.32 -10.08 -29.06
CA PHE A 397 1.76 -11.18 -28.28
C PHE A 397 0.23 -11.11 -28.19
N LEU A 398 -0.38 -9.92 -28.05
CA LEU A 398 -1.84 -9.81 -28.10
C LEU A 398 -2.39 -10.27 -29.46
N ALA A 399 -1.71 -9.89 -30.55
CA ALA A 399 -2.10 -10.21 -31.92
C ALA A 399 -1.86 -11.68 -32.31
N ASN A 400 -0.94 -12.40 -31.65
CA ASN A 400 -0.46 -13.70 -32.14
C ASN A 400 -0.45 -14.86 -31.13
N ARG A 401 -0.49 -14.60 -29.82
CA ARG A 401 -0.51 -15.69 -28.82
C ARG A 401 -1.81 -16.47 -28.90
N ILE A 402 -1.77 -17.78 -28.65
CA ILE A 402 -2.96 -18.64 -28.74
C ILE A 402 -3.94 -18.26 -27.64
N SER A 403 -5.21 -18.05 -27.97
CA SER A 403 -6.29 -17.82 -27.00
C SER A 403 -7.45 -18.79 -27.25
N LEU A 404 -7.71 -19.66 -26.27
CA LEU A 404 -8.75 -20.69 -26.34
C LEU A 404 -9.60 -20.64 -25.07
N ASN A 405 -10.87 -20.23 -25.21
CA ASN A 405 -11.82 -20.10 -24.11
C ASN A 405 -11.28 -19.22 -22.96
N GLY A 406 -10.59 -18.13 -23.32
CA GLY A 406 -9.97 -17.21 -22.36
C GLY A 406 -8.74 -17.75 -21.63
N ARG A 407 -8.13 -18.84 -22.12
CA ARG A 407 -6.78 -19.26 -21.71
C ARG A 407 -5.79 -18.83 -22.79
N ASP A 408 -4.90 -17.92 -22.42
CA ASP A 408 -3.86 -17.41 -23.31
C ASP A 408 -2.56 -18.20 -23.11
N ILE A 409 -1.89 -18.59 -24.20
CA ILE A 409 -0.62 -19.31 -24.19
C ILE A 409 0.34 -18.66 -25.17
N THR A 410 1.55 -18.34 -24.70
CA THR A 410 2.64 -17.82 -25.53
C THR A 410 3.62 -18.95 -25.79
N THR A 411 3.81 -19.29 -27.07
CA THR A 411 4.69 -20.40 -27.49
C THR A 411 6.12 -19.93 -27.73
N LYS A 412 7.09 -20.86 -27.77
CA LYS A 412 8.47 -20.53 -28.16
C LYS A 412 8.54 -19.92 -29.55
N ASN A 413 7.74 -20.38 -30.50
CA ASN A 413 7.67 -19.80 -31.84
C ASN A 413 7.23 -18.34 -31.83
N ASN A 414 6.23 -17.98 -31.00
CA ASN A 414 5.83 -16.58 -30.83
C ASN A 414 7.00 -15.74 -30.31
N VAL A 415 7.74 -16.23 -29.31
CA VAL A 415 8.91 -15.52 -28.76
C VAL A 415 9.98 -15.31 -29.84
N LEU A 416 10.32 -16.35 -30.61
CA LEU A 416 11.35 -16.25 -31.64
C LEU A 416 10.95 -15.32 -32.79
N GLU A 417 9.69 -15.33 -33.20
CA GLU A 417 9.19 -14.41 -34.23
C GLU A 417 9.17 -12.97 -33.73
N TRP A 418 8.73 -12.73 -32.49
CA TRP A 418 8.77 -11.42 -31.85
C TRP A 418 10.18 -10.80 -31.84
N HIS A 419 11.20 -11.59 -31.49
CA HIS A 419 12.60 -11.14 -31.53
C HIS A 419 13.02 -10.74 -32.96
N ARG A 420 12.70 -11.57 -33.97
CA ARG A 420 13.04 -11.25 -35.37
C ARG A 420 12.37 -9.95 -35.83
N ASN A 421 11.10 -9.76 -35.46
CA ASN A 421 10.37 -8.54 -35.79
C ASN A 421 10.99 -7.31 -35.13
N TYR A 422 11.40 -7.40 -33.86
CA TYR A 422 12.08 -6.29 -33.19
C TYR A 422 13.48 -6.01 -33.74
N ILE A 423 14.26 -7.04 -34.09
CA ILE A 423 15.57 -6.86 -34.74
C ILE A 423 15.40 -6.15 -36.09
N ARG A 424 14.39 -6.52 -36.88
CA ARG A 424 14.04 -5.84 -38.12
C ARG A 424 13.62 -4.39 -37.87
N PHE A 425 12.70 -4.15 -36.95
CA PHE A 425 12.26 -2.81 -36.55
C PHE A 425 13.43 -1.90 -36.19
N LEU A 426 14.37 -2.37 -35.36
CA LEU A 426 15.49 -1.56 -34.92
C LEU A 426 16.52 -1.29 -36.03
N ASN A 427 16.73 -2.24 -36.95
CA ASN A 427 17.54 -2.00 -38.15
C ASN A 427 16.90 -0.94 -39.05
N ASP A 428 15.60 -1.08 -39.33
CA ASP A 428 14.85 -0.15 -40.18
C ASP A 428 14.80 1.26 -39.52
N ALA A 429 14.59 1.33 -38.20
CA ALA A 429 14.59 2.55 -37.42
C ALA A 429 15.96 3.26 -37.44
N GLU A 430 17.06 2.51 -37.27
CA GLU A 430 18.42 3.04 -37.33
C GLU A 430 18.67 3.74 -38.67
N GLN A 431 18.30 3.10 -39.79
CA GLN A 431 18.43 3.68 -41.13
C GLN A 431 17.53 4.90 -41.32
N ALA A 432 16.28 4.84 -40.85
CA ALA A 432 15.32 5.94 -40.97
C ALA A 432 15.79 7.20 -40.22
N ILE A 433 16.37 7.03 -39.04
CA ILE A 433 16.96 8.14 -38.27
C ILE A 433 18.16 8.71 -39.04
N LEU A 434 19.10 7.86 -39.47
CA LEU A 434 20.31 8.28 -40.21
C LEU A 434 19.99 9.04 -41.50
N ASN A 435 18.92 8.71 -42.19
CA ASN A 435 18.53 9.37 -43.45
C ASN A 435 17.68 10.64 -43.26
N THR A 436 17.13 10.86 -42.07
CA THR A 436 16.34 12.07 -41.77
C THR A 436 17.23 13.28 -41.51
N LYS A 437 17.08 14.33 -42.30
CA LYS A 437 17.89 15.57 -42.18
C LYS A 437 17.46 16.43 -40.99
N GLU A 438 16.19 16.78 -40.89
CA GLU A 438 15.66 17.68 -39.86
C GLU A 438 15.13 16.93 -38.64
N ILE A 439 16.00 16.21 -37.92
CA ILE A 439 15.58 15.37 -36.79
C ILE A 439 14.89 16.17 -35.66
N ASN A 440 15.20 17.46 -35.57
CA ASN A 440 14.72 18.36 -34.51
C ASN A 440 13.40 19.07 -34.84
N SER A 441 12.78 18.82 -36.00
CA SER A 441 11.44 19.33 -36.26
C SER A 441 10.44 18.70 -35.29
N LEU A 442 9.38 19.44 -34.95
CA LEU A 442 8.38 19.02 -33.97
C LEU A 442 7.82 17.62 -34.27
N ILE A 443 7.44 17.39 -35.53
CA ILE A 443 6.90 16.08 -35.94
C ILE A 443 7.94 14.97 -35.88
N ASN A 444 9.17 15.20 -36.32
CA ASN A 444 10.22 14.18 -36.29
C ASN A 444 10.61 13.82 -34.86
N LYS A 445 10.50 14.76 -33.91
CA LYS A 445 10.62 14.46 -32.48
C LYS A 445 9.52 13.51 -31.99
N LYS A 446 8.26 13.70 -32.40
CA LYS A 446 7.18 12.74 -32.06
C LYS A 446 7.43 11.35 -32.67
N LEU A 447 7.82 11.29 -33.95
CA LEU A 447 8.16 10.02 -34.61
C LEU A 447 9.35 9.31 -33.94
N LEU A 448 10.33 10.08 -33.48
CA LEU A 448 11.49 9.55 -32.75
C LEU A 448 11.13 9.07 -31.35
N LEU A 449 10.25 9.78 -30.63
CA LEU A 449 9.71 9.31 -29.36
C LEU A 449 9.02 7.95 -29.51
N GLY A 450 8.32 7.71 -30.61
CA GLY A 450 7.75 6.38 -30.89
C GLY A 450 8.83 5.28 -31.01
N ILE A 451 9.99 5.59 -31.60
CA ILE A 451 11.11 4.65 -31.73
C ILE A 451 11.71 4.38 -30.35
N LEU A 452 11.96 5.44 -29.57
CA LEU A 452 12.50 5.35 -28.21
C LEU A 452 11.56 4.57 -27.29
N ASP A 453 10.24 4.78 -27.39
CA ASP A 453 9.24 4.04 -26.62
C ASP A 453 9.21 2.55 -26.98
N ASN A 454 9.41 2.20 -28.26
CA ASN A 454 9.57 0.80 -28.66
C ASN A 454 10.87 0.19 -28.11
N CYS A 455 11.98 0.94 -28.06
CA CYS A 455 13.23 0.50 -27.44
C CYS A 455 13.08 0.32 -25.91
N ARG A 456 12.41 1.26 -25.24
CA ARG A 456 12.04 1.17 -23.82
C ARG A 456 11.25 -0.11 -23.55
N ASN A 457 10.19 -0.36 -24.31
CA ASN A 457 9.33 -1.52 -24.09
C ASN A 457 10.06 -2.85 -24.24
N VAL A 458 10.81 -3.03 -25.32
CA VAL A 458 11.50 -4.30 -25.58
C VAL A 458 12.53 -4.58 -24.49
N LEU A 459 13.28 -3.59 -24.02
CA LEU A 459 14.23 -3.76 -22.93
C LEU A 459 13.55 -4.09 -21.60
N LEU A 460 12.39 -3.47 -21.29
CA LEU A 460 11.60 -3.80 -20.09
C LEU A 460 11.01 -5.22 -20.16
N VAL A 461 10.59 -5.68 -21.34
CA VAL A 461 10.14 -7.06 -21.55
C VAL A 461 11.29 -8.05 -21.33
N ILE A 462 12.49 -7.76 -21.86
CA ILE A 462 13.68 -8.59 -21.66
C ILE A 462 14.10 -8.60 -20.18
N MET A 463 14.03 -7.46 -19.49
CA MET A 463 14.32 -7.37 -18.06
C MET A 463 13.36 -8.25 -17.24
N ASN A 464 12.05 -8.20 -17.52
CA ASN A 464 11.07 -9.09 -16.88
C ASN A 464 11.35 -10.56 -17.22
N HIS A 465 11.65 -10.87 -18.49
CA HIS A 465 11.97 -12.24 -18.91
C HIS A 465 13.14 -12.81 -18.12
N LYS A 466 14.26 -12.07 -18.02
CA LYS A 466 15.43 -12.49 -17.24
C LYS A 466 15.09 -12.62 -15.75
N LEU A 467 14.38 -11.64 -15.18
CA LEU A 467 13.98 -11.66 -13.77
C LEU A 467 13.12 -12.89 -13.42
N VAL A 468 12.18 -13.25 -14.29
CA VAL A 468 11.29 -14.40 -14.09
C VAL A 468 11.98 -15.72 -14.38
N SER A 469 12.71 -15.82 -15.50
CA SER A 469 13.35 -17.08 -15.95
C SER A 469 14.49 -17.51 -15.05
N ASN A 470 15.30 -16.56 -14.58
CA ASN A 470 16.48 -16.89 -13.77
C ASN A 470 16.12 -17.19 -12.30
N ASN A 471 14.92 -16.81 -11.86
CA ASN A 471 14.52 -16.84 -10.43
C ASN A 471 13.13 -17.43 -10.23
N VAL A 472 12.72 -18.44 -11.00
CA VAL A 472 11.32 -18.90 -11.08
C VAL A 472 10.69 -19.17 -9.70
N ASN A 473 11.43 -19.86 -8.82
CA ASN A 473 10.94 -20.29 -7.51
C ASN A 473 11.42 -19.41 -6.35
N ASP A 474 12.17 -18.35 -6.66
CA ASP A 474 12.86 -17.57 -5.64
C ASP A 474 12.13 -16.26 -5.34
N ASN A 475 12.25 -15.82 -4.09
CA ASN A 475 12.02 -14.43 -3.72
C ASN A 475 13.36 -13.72 -3.73
N ILE A 476 13.46 -12.62 -4.48
CA ILE A 476 14.73 -11.94 -4.73
C ILE A 476 14.56 -10.43 -4.63
N LEU A 477 15.53 -9.78 -3.99
CA LEU A 477 15.75 -8.35 -4.02
C LEU A 477 16.97 -8.07 -4.91
N LEU A 478 16.73 -7.65 -6.14
CA LEU A 478 17.76 -7.54 -7.16
C LEU A 478 18.18 -6.10 -7.39
N ASP A 479 19.46 -5.77 -7.20
CA ASP A 479 20.00 -4.49 -7.66
C ASP A 479 20.33 -4.55 -9.16
N ILE A 480 19.58 -3.78 -9.96
CA ILE A 480 19.78 -3.67 -11.41
C ILE A 480 20.83 -2.63 -11.79
N SER A 481 21.19 -1.74 -10.86
CA SER A 481 22.23 -0.72 -11.04
C SER A 481 23.63 -1.19 -10.63
N SER A 482 23.73 -2.33 -9.93
CA SER A 482 25.01 -2.93 -9.58
C SER A 482 25.75 -3.51 -10.79
N LYS A 483 27.03 -3.17 -10.92
CA LYS A 483 27.94 -3.73 -11.94
C LYS A 483 28.26 -5.20 -11.74
N GLU A 484 28.03 -5.75 -10.55
CA GLU A 484 28.20 -7.17 -10.27
C GLU A 484 27.17 -8.01 -11.02
N ASN A 485 25.99 -7.43 -11.27
CA ASN A 485 24.92 -8.05 -12.03
C ASN A 485 24.90 -7.55 -13.48
N LYS A 486 25.97 -7.85 -14.22
CA LYS A 486 26.22 -7.33 -15.57
C LYS A 486 25.01 -7.46 -16.50
N ASP A 487 24.34 -8.61 -16.48
CA ASP A 487 23.18 -8.91 -17.32
C ASP A 487 22.02 -7.92 -17.16
N PHE A 488 21.76 -7.45 -15.93
CA PHE A 488 20.73 -6.46 -15.65
C PHE A 488 21.27 -5.03 -15.77
N ASN A 489 22.53 -4.81 -15.40
CA ASN A 489 23.18 -3.52 -15.51
C ASN A 489 23.27 -3.02 -16.94
N ASP A 490 23.58 -3.91 -17.89
CA ASP A 490 23.66 -3.57 -19.31
C ASP A 490 22.29 -3.13 -19.85
N ILE A 491 21.20 -3.81 -19.45
CA ILE A 491 19.83 -3.41 -19.81
C ILE A 491 19.49 -2.06 -19.16
N TYR A 492 19.77 -1.91 -17.86
CA TYR A 492 19.50 -0.70 -17.09
C TYR A 492 20.20 0.52 -17.70
N ASN A 493 21.48 0.43 -18.05
CA ASN A 493 22.24 1.55 -18.58
C ASN A 493 21.62 2.07 -19.89
N ILE A 494 21.18 1.17 -20.77
CA ILE A 494 20.52 1.54 -22.03
C ILE A 494 19.14 2.15 -21.75
N LEU A 495 18.34 1.55 -20.87
CA LEU A 495 17.03 2.08 -20.47
C LEU A 495 17.13 3.47 -19.86
N PHE A 496 18.10 3.68 -18.97
CA PHE A 496 18.34 4.98 -18.34
C PHE A 496 18.64 6.05 -19.38
N GLU A 497 19.52 5.80 -20.35
CA GLU A 497 19.82 6.76 -21.42
C GLU A 497 18.60 7.02 -22.32
N ILE A 498 17.82 6.00 -22.67
CA ILE A 498 16.60 6.14 -23.47
C ILE A 498 15.57 7.01 -22.75
N GLU A 499 15.25 6.66 -21.51
CA GLU A 499 14.23 7.36 -20.72
C GLU A 499 14.69 8.77 -20.32
N ASP A 500 15.99 9.00 -20.10
CA ASP A 500 16.56 10.34 -19.90
C ASP A 500 16.33 11.22 -21.14
N ILE A 501 16.59 10.71 -22.35
CA ILE A 501 16.32 11.44 -23.59
C ILE A 501 14.81 11.66 -23.77
N MET A 502 13.97 10.64 -23.55
CA MET A 502 12.52 10.81 -23.62
C MET A 502 12.04 11.89 -22.64
N SER A 503 12.56 11.89 -21.41
CA SER A 503 12.21 12.88 -20.39
C SER A 503 12.60 14.29 -20.81
N LYS A 504 13.77 14.49 -21.41
CA LYS A 504 14.23 15.78 -21.94
C LYS A 504 13.35 16.27 -23.08
N ILE A 505 13.07 15.40 -24.05
CA ILE A 505 12.20 15.74 -25.19
C ILE A 505 10.80 16.14 -24.71
N CYS A 506 10.26 15.45 -23.71
CA CYS A 506 8.91 15.69 -23.22
C CYS A 506 8.82 16.87 -22.24
N PHE A 507 9.74 16.96 -21.27
CA PHE A 507 9.58 17.76 -20.05
C PHE A 507 10.67 18.82 -19.84
N GLU A 508 11.56 19.05 -20.81
CA GLU A 508 12.48 20.20 -20.83
C GLU A 508 12.21 21.09 -22.04
N GLU A 509 12.32 22.41 -21.87
CA GLU A 509 12.02 23.35 -22.95
C GLU A 509 13.12 23.39 -24.02
N LYS A 510 12.74 23.34 -25.30
CA LYS A 510 13.62 23.59 -26.46
C LYS A 510 14.85 22.66 -26.56
N VAL A 511 14.72 21.41 -26.13
CA VAL A 511 15.80 20.41 -26.24
C VAL A 511 16.16 20.14 -27.71
N LEU A 512 17.45 20.13 -28.00
CA LEU A 512 18.01 19.66 -29.27
C LEU A 512 18.47 18.22 -29.12
N ILE A 513 17.96 17.36 -29.98
CA ILE A 513 18.27 15.94 -30.02
C ILE A 513 19.57 15.73 -30.78
N ASN A 514 20.50 15.01 -30.15
CA ASN A 514 21.67 14.48 -30.81
C ASN A 514 21.30 13.20 -31.57
N LYS A 515 21.32 13.29 -32.90
CA LYS A 515 20.98 12.19 -33.81
C LYS A 515 21.84 10.95 -33.61
N ASP A 516 23.16 11.12 -33.50
CA ASP A 516 24.11 10.01 -33.38
C ASP A 516 23.93 9.26 -32.06
N LEU A 517 23.63 10.00 -30.98
CA LEU A 517 23.30 9.41 -29.69
C LEU A 517 22.08 8.50 -29.78
N VAL A 518 20.99 8.95 -30.42
CA VAL A 518 19.78 8.14 -30.55
C VAL A 518 20.00 6.92 -31.45
N CYS A 519 20.69 7.07 -32.58
CA CYS A 519 21.09 5.94 -33.41
C CYS A 519 21.92 4.91 -32.62
N ASN A 520 22.83 5.37 -31.76
CA ASN A 520 23.63 4.50 -30.92
C ASN A 520 22.78 3.72 -29.90
N LEU A 521 21.76 4.34 -29.31
CA LEU A 521 20.85 3.66 -28.38
C LEU A 521 19.98 2.61 -29.08
N VAL A 522 19.49 2.90 -30.28
CA VAL A 522 18.76 1.92 -31.12
C VAL A 522 19.66 0.73 -31.43
N ARG A 523 20.93 0.97 -31.78
CA ARG A 523 21.92 -0.08 -32.05
C ARG A 523 22.23 -0.94 -30.82
N LYS A 524 22.50 -0.33 -29.67
CA LYS A 524 22.72 -1.05 -28.40
C LYS A 524 21.51 -1.89 -28.02
N SER A 525 20.30 -1.36 -28.18
CA SER A 525 19.05 -2.10 -27.93
C SER A 525 18.94 -3.34 -28.83
N LYS A 526 19.29 -3.18 -30.12
CA LYS A 526 19.30 -4.26 -31.10
C LYS A 526 20.30 -5.35 -30.75
N GLU A 527 21.53 -4.97 -30.38
CA GLU A 527 22.57 -5.91 -29.95
C GLU A 527 22.07 -6.78 -28.78
N LEU A 528 21.48 -6.15 -27.76
CA LEU A 528 20.95 -6.84 -26.59
C LEU A 528 19.82 -7.82 -26.94
N ILE A 529 18.89 -7.42 -27.81
CA ILE A 529 17.80 -8.29 -28.28
C ILE A 529 18.34 -9.46 -29.10
N ASN A 530 19.35 -9.21 -29.92
CA ASN A 530 19.98 -10.25 -30.72
C ASN A 530 20.68 -11.28 -29.83
N ASP A 531 21.38 -10.84 -28.78
CA ASP A 531 22.00 -11.74 -27.80
C ASP A 531 20.93 -12.59 -27.08
N ASN A 532 19.83 -11.97 -26.64
CA ASN A 532 18.73 -12.70 -26.00
C ASN A 532 18.04 -13.67 -26.98
N PHE A 533 17.89 -13.29 -28.25
CA PHE A 533 17.35 -14.15 -29.29
C PHE A 533 18.19 -15.42 -29.47
N MET A 534 19.52 -15.29 -29.52
CA MET A 534 20.43 -16.44 -29.62
C MET A 534 20.31 -17.36 -28.40
N ILE A 535 20.19 -16.80 -27.19
CA ILE A 535 19.97 -17.56 -25.96
C ILE A 535 18.65 -18.33 -26.03
N GLU A 536 17.56 -17.68 -26.45
CA GLU A 536 16.24 -18.34 -26.56
C GLU A 536 16.17 -19.41 -27.64
N GLN A 537 16.92 -19.27 -28.73
CA GLN A 537 17.00 -20.36 -29.72
C GLN A 537 17.56 -21.63 -29.08
N LEU A 538 18.60 -21.49 -28.26
CA LEU A 538 19.28 -22.59 -27.57
C LEU A 538 18.55 -23.08 -26.30
N SER A 539 17.65 -22.29 -25.74
CA SER A 539 16.91 -22.62 -24.52
C SER A 539 15.97 -23.83 -24.73
N ASN A 540 15.70 -24.60 -23.67
CA ASN A 540 14.69 -25.66 -23.75
C ASN A 540 13.28 -25.06 -23.90
N GLU A 541 12.44 -25.69 -24.72
CA GLU A 541 11.06 -25.24 -24.90
C GLU A 541 10.25 -25.35 -23.61
N LYS A 542 9.73 -24.21 -23.15
CA LYS A 542 8.74 -24.15 -22.06
C LYS A 542 7.33 -24.33 -22.63
N LYS A 543 6.43 -24.86 -21.81
CA LYS A 543 5.02 -25.03 -22.18
C LYS A 543 4.29 -23.70 -22.43
N ASP A 544 4.66 -22.66 -21.69
CA ASP A 544 4.03 -21.35 -21.76
C ASP A 544 5.03 -20.27 -21.31
N TYR A 545 5.26 -19.28 -22.18
CA TYR A 545 6.15 -18.14 -21.97
C TYR A 545 5.40 -16.86 -21.54
N SER A 546 4.09 -16.94 -21.30
CA SER A 546 3.25 -15.74 -21.08
C SER A 546 3.64 -14.91 -19.86
N LYS A 547 4.26 -15.51 -18.84
CA LYS A 547 4.75 -14.77 -17.66
C LYS A 547 6.12 -14.13 -17.91
N ASP A 548 6.92 -14.75 -18.75
CA ASP A 548 8.28 -14.35 -19.11
C ASP A 548 8.24 -13.14 -20.06
N TYR A 549 7.44 -13.21 -21.13
CA TYR A 549 7.34 -12.20 -22.19
C TYR A 549 5.98 -11.51 -22.19
N ARG A 550 5.55 -11.02 -21.02
CA ARG A 550 4.22 -10.42 -20.78
C ARG A 550 3.63 -9.74 -22.02
N ALA A 551 2.45 -10.20 -22.42
CA ALA A 551 1.80 -9.70 -23.62
C ALA A 551 1.35 -8.23 -23.54
N TYR A 552 1.18 -7.72 -22.33
CA TYR A 552 0.71 -6.38 -22.03
C TYR A 552 1.10 -5.99 -20.61
N ARG A 553 1.46 -4.72 -20.41
CA ARG A 553 1.69 -4.09 -19.10
C ARG A 553 0.59 -3.07 -18.86
N GLU A 554 -0.08 -3.15 -17.71
CA GLU A 554 -1.22 -2.27 -17.40
C GLU A 554 -0.80 -0.80 -17.29
N ILE A 555 0.40 -0.57 -16.73
CA ILE A 555 1.04 0.73 -16.66
C ILE A 555 2.16 0.79 -17.68
N ASP A 556 1.79 1.27 -18.86
CA ASP A 556 2.69 1.40 -19.98
C ASP A 556 2.55 2.73 -20.72
N ASN A 557 2.46 3.80 -19.92
CA ASN A 557 2.47 5.19 -20.37
C ASN A 557 3.61 5.93 -19.67
N PHE A 558 4.65 6.27 -20.42
CA PHE A 558 5.83 6.97 -19.90
C PHE A 558 5.49 8.31 -19.26
N GLY A 559 4.56 9.08 -19.86
CA GLY A 559 4.12 10.36 -19.33
C GLY A 559 3.41 10.24 -17.97
N GLU A 560 2.54 9.24 -17.81
CA GLU A 560 1.90 8.96 -16.52
C GLU A 560 2.92 8.57 -15.45
N ASN A 561 3.87 7.69 -15.80
CA ASN A 561 4.89 7.21 -14.87
C ASN A 561 5.81 8.36 -14.42
N TYR A 562 6.31 9.14 -15.38
CA TYR A 562 7.20 10.26 -15.11
C TYR A 562 6.55 11.30 -14.18
N THR A 563 5.30 11.66 -14.44
CA THR A 563 4.59 12.66 -13.63
C THR A 563 4.24 12.14 -12.23
N ALA A 564 3.84 10.88 -12.09
CA ALA A 564 3.58 10.28 -10.78
C ALA A 564 4.86 10.23 -9.92
N VAL A 565 5.98 9.78 -10.49
CA VAL A 565 7.27 9.71 -9.78
C VAL A 565 7.80 11.12 -9.46
N SER A 566 7.65 12.08 -10.37
CA SER A 566 7.99 13.48 -10.12
C SER A 566 7.18 14.07 -8.97
N LEU A 567 5.89 13.76 -8.89
CA LEU A 567 5.05 14.21 -7.79
C LEU A 567 5.46 13.57 -6.46
N TYR A 568 5.80 12.29 -6.47
CA TYR A 568 6.33 11.63 -5.28
C TYR A 568 7.61 12.34 -4.79
N LYS A 569 8.55 12.69 -5.68
CA LYS A 569 9.74 13.49 -5.32
C LYS A 569 9.36 14.83 -4.69
N GLU A 570 8.42 15.56 -5.29
CA GLU A 570 7.98 16.86 -4.76
C GLU A 570 7.32 16.76 -3.38
N LYS A 571 6.64 15.64 -3.08
CA LYS A 571 5.85 15.45 -1.85
C LYS A 571 6.60 14.79 -0.70
N ARG A 572 7.55 13.90 -0.98
CA ARG A 572 8.42 13.34 0.07
C ARG A 572 9.32 14.40 0.72
N GLY A 573 9.54 15.52 0.02
CA GLY A 573 10.42 16.60 0.45
C GLY A 573 11.89 16.36 0.08
N ASN A 574 12.73 17.36 0.29
CA ASN A 574 14.18 17.21 0.11
C ASN A 574 14.76 16.58 1.37
N THR A 575 15.16 15.32 1.28
CA THR A 575 16.01 14.66 2.27
C THR A 575 17.46 14.75 1.79
N ASN A 576 18.41 14.93 2.71
CA ASN A 576 19.83 14.77 2.38
C ASN A 576 20.24 13.28 2.34
N ASP A 577 19.30 12.38 2.65
CA ASP A 577 19.54 10.95 2.75
C ASP A 577 19.45 10.29 1.37
N TYR A 578 20.37 9.35 1.12
CA TYR A 578 20.32 8.48 -0.05
C TYR A 578 19.12 7.53 0.02
N ILE A 579 18.55 7.23 -1.14
CA ILE A 579 17.33 6.43 -1.26
C ILE A 579 17.58 5.25 -2.19
N ASN A 580 17.25 4.05 -1.73
CA ASN A 580 17.16 2.86 -2.57
C ASN A 580 15.75 2.74 -3.14
N ALA A 581 15.60 2.87 -4.45
CA ALA A 581 14.29 2.81 -5.11
C ALA A 581 13.96 1.36 -5.50
N CYS A 582 12.90 0.79 -4.92
CA CYS A 582 12.56 -0.63 -5.08
C CYS A 582 11.24 -0.84 -5.81
N GLY A 583 11.29 -1.30 -7.06
CA GLY A 583 10.13 -1.60 -7.90
C GLY A 583 9.60 -3.01 -7.67
N LEU A 584 8.29 -3.17 -7.51
CA LEU A 584 7.67 -4.51 -7.49
C LEU A 584 7.65 -5.10 -8.90
N SER A 585 8.08 -6.36 -9.05
CA SER A 585 8.30 -6.98 -10.36
C SER A 585 7.06 -7.08 -11.25
N TYR A 586 5.84 -6.91 -10.71
CA TYR A 586 4.62 -6.99 -11.49
C TYR A 586 4.23 -5.68 -12.17
N GLY A 587 4.28 -4.57 -11.45
CA GLY A 587 3.87 -3.28 -11.99
C GLY A 587 4.99 -2.23 -12.02
N GLY A 588 5.89 -2.28 -11.05
CA GLY A 588 6.87 -1.24 -10.78
C GLY A 588 8.24 -1.39 -11.41
N ILE A 589 8.46 -2.31 -12.38
CA ILE A 589 9.81 -2.62 -12.91
C ILE A 589 10.57 -1.42 -13.49
N GLU A 590 9.84 -0.49 -14.11
CA GLU A 590 10.39 0.72 -14.73
C GLU A 590 10.58 1.87 -13.74
N LEU A 591 9.76 1.91 -12.69
CA LEU A 591 9.62 3.09 -11.83
C LEU A 591 10.91 3.49 -11.09
N PRO A 592 11.78 2.56 -10.62
CA PRO A 592 13.09 2.94 -10.07
C PRO A 592 14.00 3.67 -11.06
N ILE A 593 13.92 3.34 -12.36
CA ILE A 593 14.71 4.00 -13.41
C ILE A 593 14.24 5.43 -13.59
N ILE A 594 12.93 5.63 -13.68
CA ILE A 594 12.32 6.97 -13.70
C ILE A 594 12.65 7.75 -12.43
N ALA A 595 12.63 7.11 -11.25
CA ALA A 595 13.02 7.76 -10.00
C ALA A 595 14.47 8.28 -10.04
N LYS A 596 15.39 7.51 -10.62
CA LYS A 596 16.78 7.93 -10.84
C LYS A 596 16.90 9.07 -11.86
N ILE A 597 16.04 9.15 -12.87
CA ILE A 597 16.02 10.25 -13.84
C ILE A 597 15.52 11.54 -13.16
N VAL A 598 14.41 11.45 -12.43
CA VAL A 598 13.80 12.60 -11.74
C VAL A 598 14.69 13.07 -10.57
N ASP A 599 15.39 12.18 -9.88
CA ASP A 599 16.25 12.53 -8.74
C ASP A 599 17.63 11.84 -8.72
N LYS A 600 18.45 12.18 -9.71
CA LYS A 600 19.74 11.54 -9.98
C LYS A 600 20.71 11.54 -8.81
N ASN A 601 20.69 12.56 -7.97
CA ASN A 601 21.67 12.74 -6.89
C ASN A 601 21.28 11.98 -5.60
N THR A 602 19.98 11.78 -5.38
CA THR A 602 19.46 11.21 -4.14
C THR A 602 19.21 9.71 -4.26
N ILE A 603 18.76 9.22 -5.42
CA ILE A 603 18.57 7.78 -5.64
C ILE A 603 19.92 7.10 -5.80
N GLU A 604 20.27 6.19 -4.90
CA GLU A 604 21.55 5.48 -4.91
C GLU A 604 21.46 4.18 -5.71
N SER A 605 20.65 3.23 -5.21
CA SER A 605 20.47 1.91 -5.81
C SER A 605 19.08 1.75 -6.40
N LEU A 606 18.98 0.97 -7.48
CA LEU A 606 17.73 0.63 -8.14
C LEU A 606 17.46 -0.86 -7.95
N LEU A 607 16.44 -1.17 -7.17
CA LEU A 607 16.11 -2.53 -6.75
C LEU A 607 14.84 -3.01 -7.42
N LEU A 608 14.76 -4.32 -7.67
CA LEU A 608 13.55 -5.02 -8.08
C LEU A 608 13.22 -6.11 -7.07
N LEU A 609 12.02 -6.06 -6.51
CA LEU A 609 11.50 -7.08 -5.61
C LEU A 609 10.58 -8.02 -6.38
N LYS A 610 10.98 -9.30 -6.47
CA LYS A 610 10.18 -10.38 -7.03
C LYS A 610 9.89 -11.41 -5.95
N PHE A 611 8.65 -11.86 -5.90
CA PHE A 611 8.22 -13.00 -5.09
C PHE A 611 8.06 -14.26 -5.93
N ASN A 612 8.13 -15.41 -5.27
CA ASN A 612 7.73 -16.69 -5.85
C ASN A 612 6.20 -16.82 -5.92
N LYS A 613 5.73 -17.91 -6.52
CA LYS A 613 4.30 -18.20 -6.73
C LYS A 613 3.52 -18.46 -5.44
N GLU A 614 4.19 -18.86 -4.36
CA GLU A 614 3.56 -19.18 -3.08
C GLU A 614 3.17 -17.88 -2.35
N VAL A 615 4.00 -16.85 -2.48
CA VAL A 615 3.76 -15.52 -1.89
C VAL A 615 2.88 -14.64 -2.79
N SER A 616 3.21 -14.50 -4.08
CA SER A 616 2.55 -13.52 -4.97
C SER A 616 1.46 -14.07 -5.87
N GLY A 617 1.24 -15.39 -5.88
CA GLY A 617 0.17 -16.01 -6.68
C GLY A 617 -1.20 -15.46 -6.28
N TYR A 618 -2.01 -15.02 -7.24
CA TYR A 618 -3.25 -14.29 -6.95
C TYR A 618 -4.23 -15.03 -6.02
N SER A 619 -4.38 -16.35 -6.16
CA SER A 619 -5.18 -17.17 -5.23
C SER A 619 -4.51 -17.31 -3.86
N ASN A 620 -3.20 -17.53 -3.84
CA ASN A 620 -2.44 -17.84 -2.63
C ASN A 620 -2.28 -16.60 -1.74
N LYS A 621 -1.96 -15.44 -2.34
CA LYS A 621 -1.75 -14.20 -1.60
C LYS A 621 -2.97 -13.80 -0.78
N GLN A 622 -4.18 -14.09 -1.26
CA GLN A 622 -5.40 -13.79 -0.52
C GLN A 622 -5.57 -14.67 0.72
N LEU A 623 -4.98 -15.86 0.75
CA LEU A 623 -5.02 -16.80 1.87
C LEU A 623 -3.94 -16.53 2.93
N ILE A 624 -2.89 -15.76 2.60
CA ILE A 624 -1.82 -15.43 3.53
C ILE A 624 -2.35 -14.50 4.63
N ASP A 625 -2.13 -14.90 5.88
CA ASP A 625 -2.32 -14.08 7.07
C ASP A 625 -1.12 -13.15 7.25
N LEU A 626 -1.32 -11.86 6.96
CA LEU A 626 -0.26 -10.84 6.98
C LEU A 626 0.43 -10.70 8.34
N ARG A 627 -0.26 -11.05 9.44
CA ARG A 627 0.28 -10.93 10.80
C ARG A 627 1.30 -12.02 11.12
N LYS A 628 1.13 -13.20 10.51
CA LYS A 628 1.98 -14.38 10.75
C LYS A 628 2.94 -14.65 9.61
N PHE A 629 2.74 -14.01 8.46
CA PHE A 629 3.61 -14.14 7.31
C PHE A 629 5.06 -13.83 7.68
N ASN A 630 5.98 -14.76 7.39
CA ASN A 630 7.42 -14.55 7.49
C ASN A 630 8.09 -15.03 6.21
N ILE A 631 8.79 -14.15 5.49
CA ILE A 631 9.39 -14.52 4.19
C ILE A 631 10.38 -15.69 4.30
N ASN A 632 11.01 -15.88 5.47
CA ASN A 632 11.94 -16.98 5.71
C ASN A 632 11.25 -18.36 5.69
N GLU A 633 9.95 -18.43 5.94
CA GLU A 633 9.14 -19.65 5.80
C GLU A 633 8.85 -19.98 4.33
N TYR A 634 9.10 -19.04 3.42
CA TYR A 634 8.85 -19.15 1.97
C TYR A 634 10.15 -19.14 1.15
N GLY A 635 11.28 -19.56 1.74
CA GLY A 635 12.59 -19.61 1.10
C GLY A 635 13.47 -18.38 1.33
N GLY A 636 13.03 -17.42 2.14
CA GLY A 636 13.78 -16.20 2.43
C GLY A 636 13.82 -15.22 1.26
N LEU A 637 14.48 -14.08 1.46
CA LEU A 637 14.69 -13.04 0.45
C LEU A 637 16.15 -13.03 0.00
N ILE A 638 16.42 -13.56 -1.20
CA ILE A 638 17.77 -13.63 -1.76
C ILE A 638 18.32 -12.21 -1.98
N ASN A 639 19.62 -12.03 -1.72
CA ASN A 639 20.39 -10.77 -1.80
C ASN A 639 20.00 -9.66 -0.80
N SER A 640 19.04 -9.90 0.09
CA SER A 640 18.62 -8.92 1.10
C SER A 640 19.74 -8.49 2.06
N ASN A 641 20.68 -9.39 2.40
CA ASN A 641 21.78 -9.10 3.32
C ASN A 641 22.65 -7.90 2.91
N VAL A 642 22.75 -7.60 1.61
CA VAL A 642 23.50 -6.44 1.09
C VAL A 642 22.87 -5.12 1.53
N PHE A 643 21.56 -5.13 1.76
CA PHE A 643 20.74 -3.97 2.10
C PHE A 643 20.26 -3.99 3.56
N ARG A 644 20.81 -4.90 4.39
CA ARG A 644 20.43 -5.01 5.80
C ARG A 644 20.69 -3.68 6.53
N HIS A 645 19.72 -3.22 7.32
CA HIS A 645 19.73 -1.94 8.02
C HIS A 645 19.74 -0.71 7.11
N SER A 646 19.33 -0.88 5.84
CA SER A 646 19.08 0.23 4.93
C SER A 646 17.59 0.57 4.85
N ASN A 647 17.31 1.72 4.24
CA ASN A 647 15.96 2.14 3.92
C ASN A 647 15.70 2.00 2.42
N VAL A 648 14.47 1.64 2.06
CA VAL A 648 14.00 1.62 0.67
C VAL A 648 12.69 2.39 0.54
N ASP A 649 12.47 2.94 -0.65
CA ASP A 649 11.16 3.43 -1.06
C ASP A 649 10.57 2.48 -2.09
N LEU A 650 9.31 2.07 -1.88
CA LEU A 650 8.63 1.09 -2.74
C LEU A 650 7.93 1.77 -3.91
N PHE A 651 8.00 1.15 -5.08
CA PHE A 651 7.34 1.62 -6.29
C PHE A 651 6.46 0.52 -6.87
N ASP A 652 5.20 0.82 -7.13
CA ASP A 652 4.29 -0.08 -7.84
C ASP A 652 3.30 0.68 -8.72
N ASP A 653 2.64 -0.09 -9.57
CA ASP A 653 1.76 0.46 -10.59
C ASP A 653 0.40 0.85 -9.98
N ASN A 654 -0.20 -0.05 -9.20
CA ASN A 654 -1.49 0.15 -8.56
C ASN A 654 -1.52 -0.40 -7.12
N VAL A 655 -2.36 0.20 -6.27
CA VAL A 655 -2.47 -0.20 -4.85
C VAL A 655 -3.66 -1.11 -4.56
N LEU A 656 -4.76 -1.06 -5.33
CA LEU A 656 -6.04 -1.77 -5.13
C LEU A 656 -6.38 -2.12 -3.65
N THR A 657 -6.01 -3.32 -3.16
CA THR A 657 -6.30 -3.77 -1.78
C THR A 657 -5.17 -3.51 -0.78
N GLY A 658 -4.00 -3.07 -1.22
CA GLY A 658 -2.78 -2.90 -0.43
C GLY A 658 -2.04 -4.20 -0.11
N LYS A 659 -2.63 -5.38 -0.38
CA LYS A 659 -2.09 -6.66 0.10
C LYS A 659 -0.70 -7.00 -0.44
N THR A 660 -0.44 -6.77 -1.73
CA THR A 660 0.88 -7.02 -2.33
C THR A 660 1.95 -6.12 -1.69
N LEU A 661 1.64 -4.84 -1.46
CA LEU A 661 2.54 -3.89 -0.83
C LEU A 661 2.79 -4.25 0.64
N GLN A 662 1.77 -4.70 1.37
CA GLN A 662 1.97 -5.16 2.75
C GLN A 662 2.89 -6.39 2.81
N LEU A 663 2.77 -7.33 1.87
CA LEU A 663 3.70 -8.46 1.76
C LEU A 663 5.13 -7.99 1.46
N ALA A 664 5.29 -6.96 0.63
CA ALA A 664 6.60 -6.33 0.36
C ALA A 664 7.20 -5.71 1.63
N ILE A 665 6.43 -4.86 2.33
CA ILE A 665 6.85 -4.24 3.60
C ILE A 665 7.25 -5.32 4.60
N ASN A 666 6.42 -6.35 4.81
CA ASN A 666 6.70 -7.41 5.77
C ASN A 666 7.96 -8.21 5.39
N SER A 667 8.17 -8.51 4.10
CA SER A 667 9.32 -9.29 3.63
C SER A 667 10.64 -8.54 3.78
N LEU A 668 10.63 -7.25 3.46
CA LEU A 668 11.79 -6.37 3.63
C LEU A 668 12.12 -6.23 5.12
N TYR A 669 11.10 -6.02 5.95
CA TYR A 669 11.29 -5.90 7.39
C TYR A 669 11.77 -7.19 8.05
N ASP A 670 11.29 -8.36 7.60
CA ASP A 670 11.82 -9.67 8.05
C ASP A 670 13.29 -9.89 7.65
N SER A 671 13.84 -9.03 6.78
CA SER A 671 15.25 -8.99 6.38
C SER A 671 16.00 -7.77 6.95
N ASP A 672 15.44 -7.11 7.97
CA ASP A 672 15.92 -5.87 8.60
C ASP A 672 16.11 -4.70 7.60
N ILE A 673 15.19 -4.56 6.64
CA ILE A 673 15.14 -3.46 5.68
C ILE A 673 13.87 -2.66 5.91
N ASP A 674 14.02 -1.36 6.17
CA ASP A 674 12.90 -0.47 6.46
C ASP A 674 12.32 0.15 5.17
N VAL A 675 11.01 0.38 5.17
CA VAL A 675 10.31 1.06 4.08
C VAL A 675 9.90 2.45 4.54
N ASN A 676 10.44 3.49 3.91
CA ASN A 676 10.19 4.88 4.31
C ASN A 676 8.96 5.46 3.62
N ASN A 677 8.81 5.24 2.31
CA ASN A 677 7.70 5.75 1.52
C ASN A 677 7.29 4.77 0.41
N ILE A 678 6.14 5.04 -0.19
CA ILE A 678 5.60 4.30 -1.33
C ILE A 678 5.19 5.27 -2.45
N CYS A 679 5.60 5.00 -3.68
CA CYS A 679 5.15 5.67 -4.88
C CYS A 679 4.24 4.74 -5.70
N ILE A 680 2.99 5.14 -5.88
CA ILE A 680 2.00 4.42 -6.66
C ILE A 680 1.54 5.28 -7.83
N VAL A 681 1.54 4.77 -9.06
CA VAL A 681 1.10 5.56 -10.22
C VAL A 681 -0.43 5.71 -10.22
N ARG A 682 -1.14 4.60 -10.02
CA ARG A 682 -2.61 4.53 -10.13
C ARG A 682 -3.32 4.19 -8.82
N TYR A 683 -4.31 5.00 -8.47
CA TYR A 683 -5.21 4.75 -7.34
C TYR A 683 -6.47 3.99 -7.82
N PRO A 684 -7.07 3.14 -6.96
CA PRO A 684 -8.33 2.49 -7.30
C PRO A 684 -9.48 3.49 -7.25
N GLY A 685 -10.34 3.53 -8.28
CA GLY A 685 -11.55 4.35 -8.24
C GLY A 685 -12.61 3.79 -7.28
N ILE A 686 -13.59 4.61 -6.89
CA ILE A 686 -14.77 4.17 -6.11
C ILE A 686 -15.46 2.93 -6.72
N ASN A 687 -15.40 2.75 -8.05
CA ASN A 687 -15.95 1.57 -8.74
C ASN A 687 -15.27 0.24 -8.35
N ARG A 688 -14.15 0.28 -7.64
CA ARG A 688 -13.44 -0.91 -7.15
C ARG A 688 -13.72 -1.26 -5.71
N ILE A 689 -14.52 -0.45 -4.99
CA ILE A 689 -14.78 -0.72 -3.57
C ILE A 689 -15.41 -2.10 -3.41
N ASP A 690 -16.44 -2.45 -4.18
CA ASP A 690 -17.06 -3.77 -4.05
C ASP A 690 -16.05 -4.92 -4.28
N GLN A 691 -15.08 -4.72 -5.19
CA GLN A 691 -13.98 -5.67 -5.44
C GLN A 691 -13.08 -5.87 -4.22
N MET A 692 -12.77 -4.81 -3.47
CA MET A 692 -11.92 -4.87 -2.27
C MET A 692 -12.59 -5.65 -1.12
N PHE A 693 -13.91 -5.82 -1.17
CA PHE A 693 -14.69 -6.47 -0.11
C PHE A 693 -15.18 -7.87 -0.54
N LEU A 694 -14.69 -8.44 -1.65
CA LEU A 694 -15.05 -9.78 -2.13
C LEU A 694 -14.34 -10.90 -1.37
N ASP A 695 -15.11 -11.88 -0.89
CA ASP A 695 -14.68 -13.18 -0.32
C ASP A 695 -13.63 -13.13 0.81
N ASN A 696 -13.14 -11.96 1.17
CA ASN A 696 -12.32 -11.56 2.31
C ASN A 696 -12.26 -10.01 2.32
N ILE A 697 -12.40 -9.40 3.48
CA ILE A 697 -12.48 -7.93 3.57
C ILE A 697 -11.06 -7.36 3.64
N ALA A 698 -10.51 -6.90 2.50
CA ALA A 698 -9.20 -6.24 2.46
C ALA A 698 -9.24 -5.03 1.52
N ALA A 699 -9.09 -3.82 2.08
CA ALA A 699 -9.07 -2.57 1.33
C ALA A 699 -7.76 -1.82 1.54
N VAL A 700 -7.38 -0.94 0.62
CA VAL A 700 -6.23 -0.06 0.85
C VAL A 700 -6.50 0.91 2.00
N ASP A 701 -5.49 1.19 2.83
CA ASP A 701 -5.59 2.29 3.80
C ASP A 701 -5.39 3.64 3.12
N PHE A 702 -6.50 4.30 2.78
CA PHE A 702 -6.47 5.63 2.16
C PHE A 702 -6.04 6.75 3.13
N HIS A 703 -5.96 6.51 4.44
CA HIS A 703 -5.45 7.50 5.39
C HIS A 703 -3.93 7.71 5.23
N LEU A 704 -3.23 6.76 4.61
CA LEU A 704 -1.82 6.86 4.27
C LEU A 704 -1.56 7.62 2.96
N PHE A 705 -2.60 7.98 2.21
CA PHE A 705 -2.45 8.77 0.98
C PHE A 705 -1.94 10.18 1.29
N PHE A 706 -0.97 10.63 0.48
CA PHE A 706 -0.30 11.92 0.60
C PHE A 706 0.56 12.10 1.87
N ASP A 707 0.86 11.01 2.57
CA ASP A 707 1.66 11.02 3.80
C ASP A 707 2.66 9.85 3.90
N TYR A 708 2.31 8.69 3.34
CA TYR A 708 3.20 7.54 3.19
C TYR A 708 3.13 6.96 1.77
N ILE A 709 1.96 7.05 1.15
CA ILE A 709 1.70 6.68 -0.24
C ILE A 709 1.52 7.95 -1.08
N TYR A 710 2.39 8.14 -2.07
CA TYR A 710 2.40 9.27 -3.00
C TYR A 710 2.29 8.80 -4.45
N GLY A 711 2.43 9.72 -5.41
CA GLY A 711 2.20 9.47 -6.83
C GLY A 711 0.72 9.65 -7.16
N LEU A 712 -0.13 8.66 -6.89
CA LEU A 712 -1.60 8.63 -6.98
C LEU A 712 -2.22 9.60 -8.02
N CYS A 713 -1.66 9.65 -9.23
CA CYS A 713 -2.05 10.65 -10.24
C CYS A 713 -3.22 10.14 -11.10
N TYR A 714 -3.23 8.85 -11.40
CA TYR A 714 -4.15 8.29 -12.40
C TYR A 714 -5.07 7.27 -11.75
N SER A 715 -6.27 7.07 -12.29
CA SER A 715 -7.17 6.02 -11.80
C SER A 715 -6.84 4.70 -12.50
N SER A 716 -6.96 3.57 -11.81
CA SER A 716 -6.86 2.25 -12.45
C SER A 716 -7.89 2.11 -13.59
N PRO A 717 -7.52 1.60 -14.78
CA PRO A 717 -8.34 1.58 -15.99
C PRO A 717 -9.35 0.43 -16.00
N TYR A 718 -10.00 0.14 -14.88
CA TYR A 718 -10.87 -1.03 -14.77
C TYR A 718 -12.36 -0.69 -15.01
N SER A 719 -13.07 -1.51 -15.77
CA SER A 719 -14.49 -1.35 -16.18
C SER A 719 -15.51 -1.50 -15.05
N TRP A 720 -16.52 -0.62 -14.96
CA TRP A 720 -17.57 -0.76 -13.94
C TRP A 720 -18.23 -2.15 -13.99
N LYS A 721 -18.20 -2.87 -12.87
CA LYS A 721 -18.83 -4.18 -12.73
C LYS A 721 -20.34 -3.99 -12.55
N ASP A 722 -21.11 -4.33 -13.55
CA ASP A 722 -22.57 -4.12 -13.64
C ASP A 722 -23.42 -5.38 -13.39
N ASN A 723 -22.77 -6.53 -13.24
CA ASN A 723 -23.39 -7.84 -13.00
C ASN A 723 -22.78 -8.54 -11.76
N GLU A 724 -23.21 -9.77 -11.48
CA GLU A 724 -22.74 -10.53 -10.32
C GLU A 724 -21.23 -10.77 -10.35
N TRP A 725 -20.57 -10.60 -9.20
CA TRP A 725 -19.14 -10.85 -9.04
C TRP A 725 -18.75 -12.32 -9.14
N LYS A 726 -19.71 -13.24 -8.99
CA LYS A 726 -19.48 -14.68 -9.13
C LYS A 726 -20.19 -15.20 -10.35
N ASN A 727 -19.50 -16.04 -11.11
CA ASN A 727 -20.10 -16.75 -12.22
C ASN A 727 -20.94 -17.95 -11.72
N LYS A 728 -21.56 -18.68 -12.66
CA LYS A 728 -22.38 -19.88 -12.36
C LYS A 728 -21.64 -20.99 -11.61
N ASP A 729 -20.31 -21.02 -11.72
CA ASP A 729 -19.45 -22.00 -11.02
C ASP A 729 -19.00 -21.50 -9.63
N GLY A 730 -19.51 -20.35 -9.17
CA GLY A 730 -19.14 -19.72 -7.91
C GLY A 730 -17.76 -19.05 -7.89
N LYS A 731 -17.08 -18.94 -9.04
CA LYS A 731 -15.78 -18.28 -9.16
C LYS A 731 -15.93 -16.79 -9.41
N ILE A 732 -15.03 -16.00 -8.83
CA ILE A 732 -15.02 -14.55 -9.05
C ILE A 732 -14.76 -14.26 -10.54
N ASP A 733 -15.64 -13.47 -11.15
CA ASP A 733 -15.51 -12.93 -12.50
C ASP A 733 -15.43 -11.40 -12.43
N TYR A 734 -14.26 -10.88 -12.76
CA TYR A 734 -13.97 -9.44 -12.71
C TYR A 734 -14.51 -8.67 -13.92
N LYS A 735 -15.00 -9.36 -14.94
CA LYS A 735 -15.48 -8.74 -16.19
C LYS A 735 -16.88 -8.17 -16.02
N ASP A 736 -17.16 -7.08 -16.71
CA ASP A 736 -18.51 -6.54 -16.87
C ASP A 736 -19.39 -7.42 -17.79
N SER A 737 -20.64 -7.02 -17.99
CA SER A 737 -21.60 -7.71 -18.87
C SER A 737 -21.17 -7.81 -20.34
N ILE A 738 -20.21 -6.98 -20.77
CA ILE A 738 -19.64 -6.97 -22.12
C ILE A 738 -18.36 -7.83 -22.18
N GLY A 739 -17.91 -8.38 -21.05
CA GLY A 739 -16.72 -9.23 -20.97
C GLY A 739 -15.41 -8.45 -20.83
N VAL A 740 -15.47 -7.17 -20.46
CA VAL A 740 -14.33 -6.27 -20.31
C VAL A 740 -13.95 -6.16 -18.83
N PHE A 741 -12.64 -6.20 -18.55
CA PHE A 741 -12.09 -5.90 -17.22
C PHE A 741 -11.18 -4.67 -17.27
N ASP A 742 -10.24 -4.65 -18.22
CA ASP A 742 -9.30 -3.56 -18.45
C ASP A 742 -9.72 -2.78 -19.70
N ILE A 743 -10.03 -1.49 -19.51
CA ILE A 743 -10.51 -0.56 -20.55
C ILE A 743 -9.38 -0.22 -21.53
N ASN A 744 -8.14 -0.12 -21.06
CA ASN A 744 -6.99 0.19 -21.90
C ASN A 744 -6.68 -0.98 -22.83
N ARG A 745 -6.67 -2.21 -22.28
CA ARG A 745 -6.50 -3.43 -23.08
C ARG A 745 -7.62 -3.61 -24.10
N LYS A 746 -8.88 -3.29 -23.74
CA LYS A 746 -10.01 -3.29 -24.70
C LYS A 746 -9.71 -2.38 -25.90
N LYS A 747 -9.33 -1.12 -25.67
CA LYS A 747 -9.02 -0.18 -26.77
C LYS A 747 -7.93 -0.73 -27.69
N ILE A 748 -6.86 -1.27 -27.12
CA ILE A 748 -5.74 -1.83 -27.89
C ILE A 748 -6.21 -2.99 -28.78
N ILE A 749 -7.03 -3.90 -28.25
CA ILE A 749 -7.61 -5.01 -29.03
C ILE A 749 -8.48 -4.48 -30.17
N GLU A 750 -9.31 -3.46 -29.92
CA GLU A 750 -10.14 -2.85 -30.96
C GLU A 750 -9.30 -2.20 -32.07
N CYS A 751 -8.20 -1.53 -31.72
CA CYS A 751 -7.24 -1.00 -32.69
C CYS A 751 -6.57 -2.12 -33.52
N LEU A 752 -6.20 -3.24 -32.88
CA LEU A 752 -5.62 -4.39 -33.58
C LEU A 752 -6.62 -5.03 -34.56
N ILE A 753 -7.90 -5.11 -34.20
CA ILE A 753 -8.96 -5.59 -35.10
C ILE A 753 -9.06 -4.69 -36.34
N LYS A 754 -9.06 -3.36 -36.14
CA LYS A 754 -9.11 -2.37 -37.23
C LYS A 754 -7.85 -2.37 -38.10
N ASN A 755 -6.73 -2.83 -37.56
CA ASN A 755 -5.47 -2.93 -38.31
C ASN A 755 -5.38 -4.20 -39.19
N HIS A 756 -6.24 -5.19 -38.95
CA HIS A 756 -6.31 -6.45 -39.70
C HIS A 756 -5.06 -7.35 -39.69
N ASP A 757 -4.03 -6.98 -38.92
CA ASP A 757 -2.80 -7.77 -38.73
C ASP A 757 -2.82 -8.49 -37.36
N TYR A 758 -3.52 -9.62 -37.30
CA TYR A 758 -3.56 -10.51 -36.14
C TYR A 758 -3.94 -11.94 -36.55
N ASN A 759 -3.51 -12.93 -35.76
CA ASN A 759 -3.87 -14.33 -35.97
C ASN A 759 -5.31 -14.58 -35.50
N ASP A 760 -6.15 -15.26 -36.28
CA ASP A 760 -7.52 -15.56 -35.87
C ASP A 760 -7.59 -16.38 -34.57
N ASN A 761 -6.62 -17.24 -34.29
CA ASN A 761 -6.58 -18.01 -33.04
C ASN A 761 -6.01 -17.21 -31.85
N SER A 762 -5.75 -15.91 -32.04
CA SER A 762 -5.27 -15.04 -30.98
C SER A 762 -6.36 -14.52 -30.06
N GLU A 763 -5.93 -13.81 -29.01
CA GLU A 763 -6.84 -13.06 -28.15
C GLU A 763 -7.67 -12.03 -28.94
N VAL A 764 -7.05 -11.33 -29.89
CA VAL A 764 -7.74 -10.37 -30.77
C VAL A 764 -8.81 -11.08 -31.59
N GLY A 765 -8.46 -12.24 -32.16
CA GLY A 765 -9.40 -13.06 -32.92
C GLY A 765 -10.54 -13.64 -32.06
N GLU A 766 -10.25 -14.05 -30.82
CA GLU A 766 -11.27 -14.52 -29.88
C GLU A 766 -12.24 -13.39 -29.51
N TYR A 767 -11.73 -12.18 -29.22
CA TYR A 767 -12.57 -11.02 -28.93
C TYR A 767 -13.47 -10.66 -30.12
N LYS A 768 -12.92 -10.60 -31.35
CA LYS A 768 -13.71 -10.36 -32.56
C LYS A 768 -14.82 -11.39 -32.76
N ARG A 769 -14.52 -12.68 -32.58
CA ARG A 769 -15.54 -13.75 -32.69
C ARG A 769 -16.66 -13.60 -31.67
N ARG A 770 -16.37 -13.08 -30.48
CA ARG A 770 -17.40 -12.84 -29.45
C ARG A 770 -18.29 -11.65 -29.80
N LEU A 771 -17.76 -10.61 -30.42
CA LEU A 771 -18.55 -9.44 -30.86
C LEU A 771 -19.55 -9.75 -31.99
N LEU A 772 -19.25 -10.75 -32.82
CA LEU A 772 -20.08 -11.14 -33.96
C LEU A 772 -21.15 -12.20 -33.62
N LYS A 773 -21.20 -12.68 -32.38
CA LYS A 773 -22.23 -13.59 -31.87
C LYS A 773 -23.31 -12.78 -31.15
#